data_AF-A0A7W1KQC1-F1
#
_entry.id   AF-A0A7W1KQC1-F1
#
_cell.length_a   1.000
_cell.length_b   1.000
_cell.length_c   1.000
_cell.angle_alpha   90.00
_cell.angle_beta   90.00
_cell.angle_gamma   90.00
#
_symmetry.space_group_name_H-M   'P 1'
#
loop_
_entity.id
_entity.type
_entity.pdbx_description
1 polymer ?
#
loop_
_entity_poly.entity_id
_entity_poly.type
_entity_poly.pdbx_seq_one_letter_code
_entity_poly.pdbx_strand_id
1 'polypeptide(L)'
;MAVPDFQRLMLPLLKLAADGLQHTLAETVERLAQEFQLSDDDRAQLLRSGQTRLYNRVGWTTTYLKKAGLIQAVGPGRFQLTDRGRDVLATQPASIDVAFLESRFPEMSEFRKARSRREVADEEPPAIFNPADGTWNQRAGVEERVRETLELSIPNEAIRREALRFLALAIENADEERGNAWNLRETEHGLRLMTGRLLACEIAPSKIRVSVIGPIGDDVRGALGAEAEKDWEFKQVPGGLLLTFPVEHAAEALDLLKVGLNSFVEVAMARVRRSVSLEDHVPEAVAYIASVVGRELPQPVAEAQDAEQLDDPSDEDDVGASREPRVRGRAPIFEHGQRSIASLMSDIEQEVIALPDLQRPFVWEDTKVRQLLDSLFVGFPVGTLVFWHTSNDKDARALGAERPGLRATTLVIDGQQRLTSLYAVMRGVEVVGKDGATRKITIAFRPRDGRFEVADAAIRNDPEFLPNVTELWDGRRLTSQIRRDLMNALRDKGRAVDDKYENAVDSNLGRAHAISDYRFPTVDIRKTATTQDEEVTEEDVAEIFVRINNQGTRLGQADFVLTLLSVYHGELRDRIEERARAMSQGTVVGIDTQQLLRAVCGVAFGRARMSAIYRYLRGVDPTTGEAGTARRLKLLGQLDDAAKECMEPTPWRDYLLRVKHAGFVSQSLVASENAIVNAYAFYIRGRKAGVPKSKLDEMIARWLFGTLLTARYSASSETIFEQDLARVARLGAEDADGFLRALDEAMGETITGDYWTHSLVSALETQKARAPAALAFRAAQVVLGTRALFSDQLLQNLLDPPAQGARSASEAHHLFPVAWLQARGIRDRRLINQVANLADVGWHENSVISGHGPAEYVPRLRQKLAIDDDRWGRLCAEHALPLGWESMEYEEFLRERRRRMADIIRVAFRQLGGEPDAPPLTPPWFLPGAEAVWQRIVETERALRGVVREVYAARFGEAAARRIEDALPERERESSHARSGRAPSVRRRSASSTTSTSVSYRPSCSRRTSGRMLVGASAGHRTRSNGSKLPSARLRPSATRLPTSVRLSAIAFFARA
;
A
#
# COMPACT_ATOMS: atom_id res chain seq x y z
N MET A 1 19.17 18.23 25.13
CA MET A 1 18.94 17.57 26.42
C MET A 1 17.82 16.57 26.27
N ALA A 2 17.88 15.40 26.91
CA ALA A 2 16.82 14.39 26.78
C ALA A 2 15.43 14.99 27.08
N VAL A 3 14.48 14.80 26.15
CA VAL A 3 13.10 15.29 26.25
C VAL A 3 12.50 14.89 27.61
N PRO A 4 12.01 15.86 28.43
CA PRO A 4 11.49 15.59 29.76
C PRO A 4 10.38 14.53 29.78
N ASP A 5 10.28 13.81 30.90
CA ASP A 5 9.09 13.00 31.18
C ASP A 5 7.85 13.90 31.42
N PHE A 6 6.66 13.30 31.34
CA PHE A 6 5.40 14.05 31.44
C PHE A 6 5.10 14.59 32.84
N GLN A 7 5.76 14.09 33.89
CA GLN A 7 5.57 14.59 35.25
C GLN A 7 6.32 15.92 35.42
N ARG A 8 7.58 15.98 34.94
CA ARG A 8 8.38 17.22 34.92
C ARG A 8 7.73 18.37 34.17
N LEU A 9 6.84 18.08 33.22
CA LEU A 9 6.11 19.07 32.44
C LEU A 9 4.84 19.60 33.15
N MET A 10 4.34 18.96 34.22
CA MET A 10 3.05 19.33 34.83
C MET A 10 3.04 20.73 35.42
N LEU A 11 4.04 21.07 36.25
CA LEU A 11 4.13 22.39 36.87
C LEU A 11 4.40 23.51 35.85
N PRO A 12 5.34 23.36 34.88
CA PRO A 12 5.51 24.31 33.77
C PRO A 12 4.23 24.54 32.96
N LEU A 13 3.53 23.48 32.55
CA LEU A 13 2.29 23.58 31.78
C LEU A 13 1.19 24.29 32.59
N LEU A 14 1.05 23.98 33.87
CA LEU A 14 0.08 24.64 34.74
C LEU A 14 0.40 26.14 34.93
N LYS A 15 1.67 26.50 35.11
CA LYS A 15 2.15 27.89 35.15
C LYS A 15 1.89 28.64 33.84
N LEU A 16 2.07 27.98 32.69
CA LEU A 16 1.78 28.56 31.37
C LEU A 16 0.30 28.93 31.23
N ALA A 17 -0.61 28.10 31.75
CA ALA A 17 -2.05 28.37 31.77
C ALA A 17 -2.48 29.44 32.80
N ALA A 18 -1.57 29.97 33.62
CA ALA A 18 -1.89 30.92 34.70
C ALA A 18 -2.28 32.33 34.23
N ASP A 19 -2.09 32.65 32.96
CA ASP A 19 -2.60 33.88 32.33
C ASP A 19 -4.14 33.92 32.23
N GLY A 20 -4.82 32.79 32.48
CA GLY A 20 -6.27 32.66 32.40
C GLY A 20 -6.81 32.62 30.96
N LEU A 21 -5.93 32.50 29.95
CA LEU A 21 -6.30 32.41 28.54
C LEU A 21 -6.54 30.95 28.10
N GLN A 22 -7.08 30.78 26.89
CA GLN A 22 -7.21 29.46 26.27
C GLN A 22 -5.93 29.12 25.52
N HIS A 23 -5.33 27.97 25.82
CA HIS A 23 -4.11 27.48 25.18
C HIS A 23 -4.37 26.28 24.28
N THR A 24 -3.70 26.20 23.13
CA THR A 24 -3.68 24.96 22.33
C THR A 24 -2.53 24.05 22.73
N LEU A 25 -2.69 22.75 22.47
CA LEU A 25 -1.62 21.78 22.69
C LEU A 25 -0.35 22.09 21.86
N ALA A 26 -0.51 22.64 20.65
CA ALA A 26 0.60 22.96 19.74
C ALA A 26 1.45 24.14 20.25
N GLU A 27 0.79 25.23 20.69
CA GLU A 27 1.48 26.38 21.31
C GLU A 27 2.18 25.97 22.61
N THR A 28 1.53 25.12 23.40
CA THR A 28 2.09 24.58 24.65
C THR A 28 3.35 23.75 24.40
N VAL A 29 3.35 22.89 23.37
CA VAL A 29 4.54 22.12 22.95
C VAL A 29 5.70 23.05 22.58
N GLU A 30 5.43 24.13 21.85
CA GLU A 30 6.47 25.08 21.42
C GLU A 30 7.03 25.89 22.59
N ARG A 31 6.16 26.40 23.47
CA ARG A 31 6.55 27.14 24.69
C ARG A 31 7.38 26.28 25.63
N LEU A 32 6.97 25.04 25.88
CA LEU A 32 7.72 24.10 26.72
C LEU A 32 9.05 23.66 26.06
N ALA A 33 9.13 23.56 24.73
CA ALA A 33 10.40 23.33 24.04
C ALA A 33 11.42 24.47 24.29
N GLN A 34 10.94 25.71 24.30
CA GLN A 34 11.74 26.91 24.57
C GLN A 34 12.15 26.99 26.05
N GLU A 35 11.21 26.77 26.98
CA GLU A 35 11.47 26.79 28.44
C GLU A 35 12.53 25.74 28.85
N PHE A 36 12.45 24.53 28.27
CA PHE A 36 13.42 23.46 28.51
C PHE A 36 14.65 23.48 27.58
N GLN A 37 14.81 24.52 26.73
CA GLN A 37 15.96 24.70 25.83
C GLN A 37 16.28 23.45 24.99
N LEU A 38 15.25 22.82 24.42
CA LEU A 38 15.39 21.59 23.63
C LEU A 38 15.97 21.89 22.24
N SER A 39 16.92 21.07 21.77
CA SER A 39 17.46 21.21 20.42
C SER A 39 16.47 20.76 19.36
N ASP A 40 16.72 21.11 18.09
CA ASP A 40 15.90 20.62 16.98
C ASP A 40 15.95 19.09 16.85
N ASP A 41 17.08 18.44 17.20
CA ASP A 41 17.17 16.98 17.29
C ASP A 41 16.26 16.40 18.40
N ASP A 42 16.22 17.05 19.57
CA ASP A 42 15.33 16.64 20.68
C ASP A 42 13.86 16.80 20.30
N ARG A 43 13.52 17.88 19.56
CA ARG A 43 12.17 18.14 19.03
C ARG A 43 11.78 17.18 17.91
N ALA A 44 12.75 16.70 17.13
CA ALA A 44 12.57 15.74 16.04
C ALA A 44 12.47 14.27 16.50
N GLN A 45 12.74 13.94 17.78
CA GLN A 45 12.61 12.56 18.28
C GLN A 45 11.19 12.02 18.09
N LEU A 46 11.04 10.94 17.30
CA LEU A 46 9.76 10.27 17.05
C LEU A 46 9.57 9.02 17.93
N LEU A 47 8.31 8.73 18.23
CA LEU A 47 7.86 7.43 18.76
C LEU A 47 7.62 6.44 17.61
N ARG A 48 7.48 5.15 17.93
CA ARG A 48 7.10 4.09 16.95
C ARG A 48 5.75 4.38 16.25
N SER A 49 4.90 5.21 16.84
CA SER A 49 3.62 5.68 16.27
C SER A 49 3.77 6.84 15.26
N GLY A 50 4.98 7.36 15.02
CA GLY A 50 5.23 8.50 14.13
C GLY A 50 4.95 9.88 14.74
N GLN A 51 4.46 9.96 15.99
CA GLN A 51 4.27 11.21 16.73
C GLN A 51 5.60 11.66 17.39
N THR A 52 5.86 12.98 17.49
CA THR A 52 7.03 13.47 18.23
C THR A 52 6.90 13.17 19.72
N ARG A 53 8.03 12.84 20.34
CA ARG A 53 8.12 12.43 21.75
C ARG A 53 7.64 13.54 22.68
N LEU A 54 8.00 14.79 22.40
CA LEU A 54 7.56 15.95 23.18
C LEU A 54 6.05 16.15 23.10
N TYR A 55 5.45 16.11 21.91
CA TYR A 55 4.00 16.25 21.74
C TYR A 55 3.24 15.17 22.51
N ASN A 56 3.73 13.93 22.48
CA ASN A 56 3.16 12.84 23.27
C ASN A 56 3.24 13.11 24.79
N ARG A 57 4.40 13.57 25.29
CA ARG A 57 4.57 13.91 26.72
C ARG A 57 3.67 15.07 27.15
N VAL A 58 3.54 16.13 26.36
CA VAL A 58 2.64 17.27 26.65
C VAL A 58 1.17 16.83 26.60
N GLY A 59 0.80 15.91 25.69
CA GLY A 59 -0.52 15.27 25.67
C GLY A 59 -0.83 14.54 26.98
N TRP A 60 0.07 13.68 27.45
CA TRP A 60 -0.08 13.01 28.75
C TRP A 60 -0.15 13.99 29.92
N THR A 61 0.71 15.00 29.94
CA THR A 61 0.71 16.07 30.96
C THR A 61 -0.66 16.74 31.06
N THR A 62 -1.23 17.09 29.89
CA THR A 62 -2.57 17.70 29.77
C THR A 62 -3.66 16.76 30.28
N THR A 63 -3.58 15.46 30.00
CA THR A 63 -4.56 14.46 30.47
C THR A 63 -4.59 14.36 31.99
N TYR A 64 -3.43 14.27 32.64
CA TYR A 64 -3.36 14.15 34.11
C TYR A 64 -3.87 15.42 34.80
N LEU A 65 -3.50 16.61 34.31
CA LEU A 65 -3.99 17.87 34.86
C LEU A 65 -5.48 18.10 34.61
N LYS A 66 -6.04 17.59 33.51
CA LYS A 66 -7.49 17.55 33.26
C LYS A 66 -8.21 16.62 34.23
N LYS A 67 -7.69 15.41 34.45
CA LYS A 67 -8.30 14.44 35.37
C LYS A 67 -8.24 14.88 36.84
N ALA A 68 -7.21 15.61 37.25
CA ALA A 68 -7.15 16.28 38.56
C ALA A 68 -8.02 17.57 38.66
N GLY A 69 -8.69 17.96 37.59
CA GLY A 69 -9.52 19.18 37.54
C GLY A 69 -8.74 20.49 37.63
N LEU A 70 -7.43 20.49 37.39
CA LEU A 70 -6.57 21.69 37.45
C LEU A 70 -6.60 22.51 36.16
N ILE A 71 -6.92 21.88 35.03
CA ILE A 71 -7.23 22.54 33.76
C ILE A 71 -8.51 21.92 33.17
N GLN A 72 -9.30 22.70 32.45
CA GLN A 72 -10.53 22.24 31.79
C GLN A 72 -10.37 22.27 30.27
N ALA A 73 -11.15 21.46 29.55
CA ALA A 73 -11.24 21.54 28.09
C ALA A 73 -12.25 22.63 27.69
N VAL A 74 -11.87 23.48 26.74
CA VAL A 74 -12.68 24.65 26.29
C VAL A 74 -12.96 24.64 24.78
N GLY A 75 -12.73 23.49 24.14
CA GLY A 75 -12.91 23.27 22.70
C GLY A 75 -11.91 22.23 22.15
N PRO A 76 -12.02 21.87 20.85
CA PRO A 76 -11.13 20.90 20.22
C PRO A 76 -9.65 21.29 20.37
N GLY A 77 -8.87 20.43 21.03
CA GLY A 77 -7.43 20.64 21.24
C GLY A 77 -7.04 21.81 22.17
N ARG A 78 -8.02 22.44 22.86
CA ARG A 78 -7.82 23.60 23.74
C ARG A 78 -8.03 23.27 25.22
N PHE A 79 -7.36 24.03 26.09
CA PHE A 79 -7.55 23.98 27.53
C PHE A 79 -7.35 25.35 28.19
N GLN A 80 -7.83 25.48 29.42
CA GLN A 80 -7.74 26.69 30.25
C GLN A 80 -7.56 26.28 31.71
N LEU A 81 -6.88 27.10 32.53
CA LEU A 81 -6.76 26.87 33.97
C LEU A 81 -8.12 26.98 34.67
N THR A 82 -8.38 26.11 35.64
CA THR A 82 -9.56 26.20 36.53
C THR A 82 -9.22 26.99 37.79
N ASP A 83 -10.23 27.38 38.58
CA ASP A 83 -9.99 28.01 39.89
C ASP A 83 -9.20 27.06 40.82
N ARG A 84 -9.49 25.76 40.78
CA ARG A 84 -8.69 24.73 41.49
C ARG A 84 -7.23 24.70 41.04
N GLY A 85 -6.97 24.85 39.74
CA GLY A 85 -5.61 24.99 39.20
C GLY A 85 -4.89 26.24 39.71
N ARG A 86 -5.63 27.35 39.85
CA ARG A 86 -5.14 28.61 40.41
C ARG A 86 -4.80 28.48 41.89
N ASP A 87 -5.64 27.81 42.68
CA ASP A 87 -5.40 27.53 44.10
C ASP A 87 -4.14 26.68 44.30
N VAL A 88 -3.95 25.62 43.48
CA VAL A 88 -2.72 24.82 43.50
C VAL A 88 -1.49 25.68 43.21
N LEU A 89 -1.52 26.54 42.18
CA LEU A 89 -0.40 27.44 41.89
C LEU A 89 -0.14 28.45 43.01
N ALA A 90 -1.17 28.93 43.70
CA ALA A 90 -1.05 29.84 44.84
C ALA A 90 -0.28 29.20 46.01
N THR A 91 -0.32 27.87 46.17
CA THR A 91 0.49 27.15 47.17
C THR A 91 1.99 27.06 46.84
N GLN A 92 2.42 27.56 45.68
CA GLN A 92 3.82 27.53 45.20
C GLN A 92 4.50 26.13 45.32
N PRO A 93 3.91 25.06 44.75
CA PRO A 93 4.48 23.73 44.85
C PRO A 93 5.84 23.64 44.13
N ALA A 94 6.81 22.98 44.76
CA ALA A 94 8.15 22.78 44.20
C ALA A 94 8.14 21.88 42.94
N SER A 95 7.26 20.88 42.93
CA SER A 95 6.95 20.03 41.78
C SER A 95 5.47 19.67 41.79
N ILE A 96 4.95 19.31 40.61
CA ILE A 96 3.68 18.59 40.47
C ILE A 96 4.04 17.31 39.73
N ASP A 97 3.77 16.18 40.35
CA ASP A 97 3.93 14.84 39.79
C ASP A 97 2.70 13.99 40.13
N VAL A 98 2.65 12.71 39.72
CA VAL A 98 1.45 11.92 39.96
C VAL A 98 1.25 11.61 41.46
N ALA A 99 2.31 11.54 42.27
CA ALA A 99 2.17 11.33 43.71
C ALA A 99 1.57 12.57 44.40
N PHE A 100 2.00 13.77 44.01
CA PHE A 100 1.37 15.03 44.43
C PHE A 100 -0.13 15.04 44.08
N LEU A 101 -0.48 14.69 42.84
CA LEU A 101 -1.87 14.66 42.38
C LEU A 101 -2.72 13.64 43.15
N GLU A 102 -2.23 12.42 43.37
CA GLU A 102 -2.94 11.40 44.17
C GLU A 102 -3.12 11.79 45.63
N SER A 103 -2.13 12.43 46.25
CA SER A 103 -2.20 12.86 47.65
C SER A 103 -3.26 13.95 47.92
N ARG A 104 -3.78 14.61 46.87
CA ARG A 104 -4.68 15.77 46.98
C ARG A 104 -6.01 15.63 46.23
N PHE A 105 -6.12 14.75 45.24
CA PHE A 105 -7.31 14.59 44.40
C PHE A 105 -7.74 13.12 44.37
N PRO A 106 -8.78 12.72 45.15
CA PRO A 106 -9.26 11.34 45.22
C PRO A 106 -9.57 10.70 43.85
N GLU A 107 -10.07 11.50 42.91
CA GLU A 107 -10.35 11.09 41.52
C GLU A 107 -9.10 10.58 40.77
N MET A 108 -7.90 10.96 41.19
CA MET A 108 -6.64 10.47 40.61
C MET A 108 -6.32 9.03 41.03
N SER A 109 -6.71 8.64 42.25
CA SER A 109 -6.60 7.24 42.69
C SER A 109 -7.60 6.34 41.97
N GLU A 110 -8.80 6.83 41.64
CA GLU A 110 -9.75 6.08 40.80
C GLU A 110 -9.27 5.97 39.36
N PHE A 111 -8.76 7.06 38.78
CA PHE A 111 -8.14 7.05 37.45
C PHE A 111 -6.95 6.05 37.35
N ARG A 112 -6.13 5.95 38.40
CA ARG A 112 -5.08 4.91 38.50
C ARG A 112 -5.64 3.50 38.69
N LYS A 113 -6.65 3.28 39.53
CA LYS A 113 -7.31 1.97 39.71
C LYS A 113 -7.95 1.47 38.41
N ALA A 114 -8.58 2.36 37.64
CA ALA A 114 -9.08 2.04 36.31
C ALA A 114 -7.95 1.61 35.36
N ARG A 115 -6.76 2.21 35.46
CA ARG A 115 -5.58 1.77 34.70
C ARG A 115 -4.99 0.46 35.21
N SER A 116 -4.99 0.18 36.52
CA SER A 116 -4.49 -1.11 37.03
C SER A 116 -5.45 -2.26 36.71
N ARG A 117 -6.77 -2.02 36.65
CA ARG A 117 -7.73 -3.00 36.06
C ARG A 117 -7.41 -3.26 34.59
N ARG A 118 -6.94 -2.25 33.85
CA ARG A 118 -6.51 -2.35 32.44
C ARG A 118 -5.19 -3.09 32.26
N GLU A 119 -4.22 -2.88 33.15
CA GLU A 119 -2.95 -3.63 33.19
C GLU A 119 -3.17 -5.09 33.63
N VAL A 120 -4.16 -5.36 34.50
CA VAL A 120 -4.61 -6.73 34.80
C VAL A 120 -5.36 -7.35 33.61
N ALA A 121 -6.10 -6.58 32.81
CA ALA A 121 -6.70 -7.06 31.57
C ALA A 121 -5.67 -7.38 30.46
N ASP A 122 -4.48 -6.76 30.50
CA ASP A 122 -3.33 -7.14 29.67
C ASP A 122 -2.58 -8.39 30.23
N GLU A 123 -2.91 -8.86 31.44
CA GLU A 123 -2.36 -10.08 32.08
C GLU A 123 -3.37 -11.26 32.14
N GLU A 124 -4.67 -11.02 32.01
CA GLU A 124 -5.69 -12.07 31.94
C GLU A 124 -5.60 -12.84 30.60
N PRO A 125 -5.59 -14.19 30.59
CA PRO A 125 -5.56 -14.94 29.35
C PRO A 125 -6.84 -14.73 28.51
N PRO A 126 -6.74 -14.78 27.17
CA PRO A 126 -7.90 -14.64 26.29
C PRO A 126 -8.91 -15.77 26.57
N ALA A 127 -10.20 -15.51 26.30
CA ALA A 127 -11.21 -16.54 26.40
C ALA A 127 -10.90 -17.67 25.42
N ILE A 128 -10.85 -18.91 25.92
CA ILE A 128 -10.57 -20.09 25.09
C ILE A 128 -11.90 -20.80 24.84
N PHE A 129 -12.26 -20.92 23.56
CA PHE A 129 -13.31 -21.82 23.09
C PHE A 129 -12.78 -23.25 23.07
N ASN A 130 -13.54 -24.20 23.62
CA ASN A 130 -13.24 -25.63 23.58
C ASN A 130 -14.05 -26.30 22.45
N PRO A 131 -13.42 -26.70 21.32
CA PRO A 131 -14.14 -27.31 20.21
C PRO A 131 -14.70 -28.72 20.52
N ALA A 132 -14.28 -29.35 21.63
CA ALA A 132 -14.67 -30.71 21.97
C ALA A 132 -16.04 -30.80 22.67
N ASP A 133 -16.46 -29.75 23.38
CA ASP A 133 -17.76 -29.65 24.07
C ASP A 133 -18.58 -28.43 23.64
N GLY A 134 -18.02 -27.55 22.79
CA GLY A 134 -18.69 -26.34 22.29
C GLY A 134 -18.78 -25.22 23.32
N THR A 135 -18.04 -25.31 24.43
CA THR A 135 -18.13 -24.34 25.54
C THR A 135 -17.00 -23.32 25.53
N TRP A 136 -17.23 -22.21 26.24
CA TRP A 136 -16.22 -21.19 26.51
C TRP A 136 -15.76 -21.27 27.96
N ASN A 137 -14.45 -21.19 28.17
CA ASN A 137 -13.89 -21.05 29.52
C ASN A 137 -14.33 -19.69 30.11
N GLN A 138 -15.18 -19.72 31.15
CA GLN A 138 -15.60 -18.52 31.85
C GLN A 138 -14.47 -17.96 32.73
N ARG A 139 -14.18 -16.66 32.58
CA ARG A 139 -13.23 -15.95 33.44
C ARG A 139 -13.96 -15.30 34.62
N ALA A 140 -13.51 -15.60 35.83
CA ALA A 140 -14.13 -15.10 37.05
C ALA A 140 -14.08 -13.55 37.12
N GLY A 141 -15.22 -12.92 37.41
CA GLY A 141 -15.33 -11.47 37.59
C GLY A 141 -15.49 -10.64 36.31
N VAL A 142 -15.31 -11.21 35.10
CA VAL A 142 -15.47 -10.44 33.84
C VAL A 142 -16.90 -9.95 33.66
N GLU A 143 -17.90 -10.80 33.91
CA GLU A 143 -19.32 -10.43 33.83
C GLU A 143 -19.66 -9.26 34.77
N GLU A 144 -19.15 -9.31 36.00
CA GLU A 144 -19.37 -8.28 37.02
C GLU A 144 -18.71 -6.95 36.63
N ARG A 145 -17.49 -6.97 36.07
CA ARG A 145 -16.83 -5.77 35.53
C ARG A 145 -17.60 -5.15 34.36
N VAL A 146 -18.12 -5.98 33.44
CA VAL A 146 -18.94 -5.51 32.30
C VAL A 146 -20.24 -4.89 32.81
N ARG A 147 -20.88 -5.51 33.81
CA ARG A 147 -22.07 -4.97 34.49
C ARG A 147 -21.78 -3.62 35.15
N GLU A 148 -20.78 -3.54 36.04
CA GLU A 148 -20.34 -2.29 36.69
C GLU A 148 -20.08 -1.18 35.65
N THR A 149 -19.35 -1.50 34.58
CA THR A 149 -18.96 -0.54 33.54
C THR A 149 -20.17 0.00 32.79
N LEU A 150 -21.15 -0.84 32.46
CA LEU A 150 -22.38 -0.42 31.79
C LEU A 150 -23.36 0.29 32.73
N GLU A 151 -23.38 -0.05 34.03
CA GLU A 151 -24.15 0.68 35.04
C GLU A 151 -23.59 2.08 35.30
N LEU A 152 -22.26 2.23 35.35
CA LEU A 152 -21.60 3.54 35.43
C LEU A 152 -21.79 4.36 34.15
N SER A 153 -21.73 3.72 32.98
CA SER A 153 -21.83 4.39 31.67
C SER A 153 -23.26 4.76 31.29
N ILE A 154 -24.25 3.96 31.67
CA ILE A 154 -25.67 4.18 31.41
C ILE A 154 -26.45 3.92 32.71
N PRO A 155 -26.52 4.89 33.64
CA PRO A 155 -27.11 4.68 34.97
C PRO A 155 -28.60 4.33 34.94
N ASN A 156 -29.35 4.89 34.00
CA ASN A 156 -30.78 4.62 33.85
C ASN A 156 -31.02 3.17 33.38
N GLU A 157 -31.61 2.34 34.25
CA GLU A 157 -31.85 0.92 34.00
C GLU A 157 -32.73 0.67 32.76
N ALA A 158 -33.78 1.47 32.55
CA ALA A 158 -34.67 1.30 31.39
C ALA A 158 -33.92 1.56 30.09
N ILE A 159 -33.15 2.67 30.02
CA ILE A 159 -32.34 3.00 28.83
C ILE A 159 -31.25 1.94 28.61
N ARG A 160 -30.58 1.50 29.68
CA ARG A 160 -29.57 0.43 29.62
C ARG A 160 -30.16 -0.88 29.10
N ARG A 161 -31.38 -1.25 29.55
CA ARG A 161 -32.10 -2.45 29.11
C ARG A 161 -32.45 -2.40 27.62
N GLU A 162 -32.97 -1.28 27.12
CA GLU A 162 -33.29 -1.13 25.69
C GLU A 162 -32.03 -1.06 24.81
N ALA A 163 -30.95 -0.42 25.27
CA ALA A 163 -29.66 -0.45 24.57
C ALA A 163 -29.11 -1.88 24.47
N LEU A 164 -29.17 -2.67 25.54
CA LEU A 164 -28.72 -4.07 25.53
C LEU A 164 -29.63 -4.98 24.68
N ARG A 165 -30.94 -4.70 24.59
CA ARG A 165 -31.84 -5.36 23.62
C ARG A 165 -31.44 -5.07 22.17
N PHE A 166 -31.05 -3.84 21.86
CA PHE A 166 -30.55 -3.48 20.53
C PHE A 166 -29.28 -4.28 20.17
N LEU A 167 -28.34 -4.41 21.11
CA LEU A 167 -27.12 -5.18 20.92
C LEU A 167 -27.40 -6.69 20.84
N ALA A 168 -28.36 -7.21 21.59
CA ALA A 168 -28.81 -8.60 21.50
C ALA A 168 -29.38 -8.95 20.12
N LEU A 169 -30.24 -8.08 19.56
CA LEU A 169 -30.75 -8.25 18.19
C LEU A 169 -29.60 -8.23 17.16
N ALA A 170 -28.61 -7.35 17.35
CA ALA A 170 -27.46 -7.29 16.47
C ALA A 170 -26.59 -8.56 16.54
N ILE A 171 -26.47 -9.19 17.72
CA ILE A 171 -25.80 -10.49 17.93
C ILE A 171 -26.57 -11.60 17.20
N GLU A 172 -27.88 -11.71 17.42
CA GLU A 172 -28.74 -12.72 16.79
C GLU A 172 -28.65 -12.65 15.26
N ASN A 173 -28.81 -11.46 14.68
CA ASN A 173 -28.64 -11.24 13.23
C ASN A 173 -27.24 -11.64 12.72
N ALA A 174 -26.18 -11.37 13.50
CA ALA A 174 -24.81 -11.70 13.10
C ALA A 174 -24.53 -13.21 13.14
N ASP A 175 -25.17 -13.92 14.07
CA ASP A 175 -25.05 -15.36 14.22
C ASP A 175 -25.88 -16.13 13.17
N GLU A 176 -27.13 -15.71 12.96
CA GLU A 176 -28.04 -16.24 11.92
C GLU A 176 -27.43 -16.15 10.53
N GLU A 177 -26.78 -15.02 10.20
CA GLU A 177 -26.06 -14.86 8.94
C GLU A 177 -24.78 -15.71 8.90
N ARG A 178 -23.95 -15.64 9.96
CA ARG A 178 -22.71 -16.43 10.05
C ARG A 178 -22.07 -16.46 11.46
N GLY A 179 -22.41 -17.49 12.24
CA GLY A 179 -21.92 -17.67 13.62
C GLY A 179 -20.40 -17.78 13.85
N ASN A 180 -19.57 -18.07 12.84
CA ASN A 180 -18.10 -18.06 12.96
C ASN A 180 -17.43 -16.73 12.52
N ALA A 181 -18.23 -15.70 12.21
CA ALA A 181 -17.77 -14.46 11.59
C ALA A 181 -18.05 -13.20 12.41
N TRP A 182 -18.35 -13.30 13.71
CA TRP A 182 -18.52 -12.16 14.60
C TRP A 182 -17.69 -12.28 15.90
N ASN A 183 -17.44 -11.15 16.56
CA ASN A 183 -17.04 -11.14 17.97
C ASN A 183 -17.65 -9.92 18.70
N LEU A 184 -18.03 -10.14 19.95
CA LEU A 184 -18.31 -9.07 20.91
C LEU A 184 -17.04 -8.73 21.70
N ARG A 185 -16.73 -7.43 21.80
CA ARG A 185 -15.53 -6.87 22.45
C ARG A 185 -15.88 -5.86 23.54
N GLU A 186 -15.08 -5.82 24.60
CA GLU A 186 -15.09 -4.73 25.58
C GLU A 186 -14.38 -3.48 25.01
N THR A 187 -14.87 -2.30 25.35
CA THR A 187 -14.25 -1.00 25.11
C THR A 187 -14.09 -0.25 26.43
N GLU A 188 -13.35 0.86 26.46
CA GLU A 188 -13.06 1.59 27.71
C GLU A 188 -14.30 1.95 28.55
N HIS A 189 -15.47 2.08 27.93
CA HIS A 189 -16.71 2.48 28.58
C HIS A 189 -17.99 1.82 27.99
N GLY A 190 -17.90 0.59 27.47
CA GLY A 190 -19.05 -0.07 26.85
C GLY A 190 -18.69 -1.26 25.95
N LEU A 191 -19.64 -1.74 25.15
CA LEU A 191 -19.52 -2.97 24.36
C LEU A 191 -19.62 -2.70 22.85
N ARG A 192 -18.90 -3.51 22.06
CA ARG A 192 -18.84 -3.41 20.59
C ARG A 192 -18.98 -4.77 19.91
N LEU A 193 -19.96 -4.90 19.01
CA LEU A 193 -20.13 -6.04 18.12
C LEU A 193 -19.47 -5.79 16.77
N MET A 194 -18.57 -6.70 16.37
CA MET A 194 -17.89 -6.70 15.08
C MET A 194 -18.41 -7.83 14.19
N THR A 195 -18.68 -7.53 12.93
CA THR A 195 -18.98 -8.51 11.87
C THR A 195 -17.80 -8.53 10.89
N GLY A 196 -17.00 -9.61 10.94
CA GLY A 196 -15.71 -9.69 10.27
C GLY A 196 -14.69 -8.70 10.83
N ARG A 197 -14.57 -7.55 10.15
CA ARG A 197 -13.75 -6.40 10.56
C ARG A 197 -14.56 -5.11 10.68
N LEU A 198 -15.85 -5.15 10.36
CA LEU A 198 -16.71 -3.98 10.36
C LEU A 198 -17.47 -3.89 11.69
N LEU A 199 -17.69 -2.66 12.15
CA LEU A 199 -18.59 -2.39 13.27
C LEU A 199 -20.03 -2.66 12.85
N ALA A 200 -20.77 -3.50 13.59
CA ALA A 200 -22.22 -3.61 13.42
C ALA A 200 -22.95 -2.69 14.42
N CYS A 201 -22.61 -2.82 15.71
CA CYS A 201 -23.21 -2.04 16.79
C CYS A 201 -22.20 -1.76 17.91
N GLU A 202 -22.23 -0.55 18.50
CA GLU A 202 -21.45 -0.16 19.68
C GLU A 202 -22.30 0.68 20.63
N ILE A 203 -22.23 0.36 21.92
CA ILE A 203 -22.84 1.10 23.03
C ILE A 203 -21.75 1.83 23.80
N ALA A 204 -21.92 3.12 24.06
CA ALA A 204 -20.99 3.99 24.79
C ALA A 204 -21.74 4.97 25.74
N PRO A 205 -21.06 5.70 26.66
CA PRO A 205 -21.65 6.42 27.82
C PRO A 205 -22.65 7.57 27.56
N SER A 206 -23.06 7.77 26.33
CA SER A 206 -24.12 8.73 25.94
C SER A 206 -24.63 8.50 24.51
N LYS A 207 -24.20 7.42 23.84
CA LYS A 207 -24.46 7.22 22.42
C LYS A 207 -24.40 5.76 22.00
N ILE A 208 -25.15 5.43 20.95
CA ILE A 208 -25.06 4.17 20.22
C ILE A 208 -24.55 4.47 18.80
N ARG A 209 -23.67 3.61 18.28
CA ARG A 209 -23.18 3.66 16.89
C ARG A 209 -23.66 2.39 16.17
N VAL A 210 -24.31 2.54 15.02
CA VAL A 210 -24.93 1.43 14.27
C VAL A 210 -24.65 1.56 12.78
N SER A 211 -24.18 0.49 12.17
CA SER A 211 -24.01 0.41 10.72
C SER A 211 -25.27 -0.14 10.04
N VAL A 212 -25.72 0.52 8.99
CA VAL A 212 -26.95 0.17 8.26
C VAL A 212 -26.78 0.35 6.74
N ILE A 213 -27.58 -0.37 5.95
CA ILE A 213 -27.71 -0.19 4.49
C ILE A 213 -29.16 0.15 4.15
N GLY A 214 -29.38 1.18 3.32
CA GLY A 214 -30.70 1.51 2.78
C GLY A 214 -30.99 3.02 2.73
N PRO A 215 -32.16 3.42 2.22
CA PRO A 215 -32.60 4.80 2.22
C PRO A 215 -33.01 5.22 3.65
N ILE A 216 -32.06 5.74 4.42
CA ILE A 216 -32.35 6.43 5.68
C ILE A 216 -32.82 7.85 5.33
N GLY A 217 -34.12 8.09 5.42
CA GLY A 217 -34.69 9.42 5.21
C GLY A 217 -34.24 10.42 6.29
N ASP A 218 -34.34 11.71 5.98
CA ASP A 218 -34.03 12.79 6.93
C ASP A 218 -35.01 12.82 8.12
N ASP A 219 -36.19 12.22 7.96
CA ASP A 219 -37.17 11.96 9.03
C ASP A 219 -36.65 10.98 10.08
N VAL A 220 -36.10 9.83 9.67
CA VAL A 220 -35.51 8.84 10.58
C VAL A 220 -34.28 9.40 11.31
N ARG A 221 -33.45 10.18 10.60
CA ARG A 221 -32.30 10.87 11.23
C ARG A 221 -32.75 11.97 12.19
N GLY A 222 -33.80 12.71 11.83
CA GLY A 222 -34.40 13.75 12.66
C GLY A 222 -35.01 13.20 13.94
N ALA A 223 -35.74 12.09 13.87
CA ALA A 223 -36.33 11.42 15.02
C ALA A 223 -35.25 10.94 16.02
N LEU A 224 -34.22 10.25 15.52
CA LEU A 224 -33.16 9.71 16.38
C LEU A 224 -32.08 10.73 16.79
N GLY A 225 -32.09 11.95 16.21
CA GLY A 225 -30.98 12.90 16.35
C GLY A 225 -29.65 12.35 15.81
N ALA A 226 -29.70 11.54 14.74
CA ALA A 226 -28.59 10.73 14.29
C ALA A 226 -27.63 11.47 13.33
N GLU A 227 -26.34 11.54 13.69
CA GLU A 227 -25.28 11.99 12.80
C GLU A 227 -24.69 10.83 11.99
N ALA A 228 -24.46 11.04 10.69
CA ALA A 228 -23.80 10.05 9.83
C ALA A 228 -22.28 10.29 9.80
N GLU A 229 -21.52 9.33 10.31
CA GLU A 229 -20.06 9.42 10.36
C GLU A 229 -19.40 9.15 8.99
N LYS A 230 -18.36 9.93 8.65
CA LYS A 230 -17.58 9.75 7.41
C LYS A 230 -16.41 8.78 7.61
N ASP A 231 -16.72 7.57 8.06
CA ASP A 231 -15.71 6.52 8.23
C ASP A 231 -15.26 5.95 6.86
N TRP A 232 -13.98 5.60 6.74
CA TRP A 232 -13.33 5.20 5.50
C TRP A 232 -13.39 3.69 5.24
N GLU A 233 -13.56 2.85 6.27
CA GLU A 233 -13.69 1.40 6.10
C GLU A 233 -15.06 1.04 5.49
N PHE A 234 -16.10 1.78 5.90
CA PHE A 234 -17.50 1.55 5.50
C PHE A 234 -17.80 2.00 4.06
N LYS A 235 -16.98 2.88 3.47
CA LYS A 235 -17.08 3.27 2.06
C LYS A 235 -16.94 2.11 1.07
N GLN A 236 -16.42 0.96 1.52
CA GLN A 236 -16.34 -0.23 0.68
C GLN A 236 -17.68 -0.96 0.56
N VAL A 237 -18.65 -0.68 1.44
CA VAL A 237 -20.02 -1.25 1.44
C VAL A 237 -20.95 -0.31 0.65
N PRO A 238 -21.46 -0.71 -0.54
CA PRO A 238 -22.39 0.12 -1.31
C PRO A 238 -23.64 0.45 -0.49
N GLY A 239 -23.94 1.74 -0.32
CA GLY A 239 -25.07 2.21 0.48
C GLY A 239 -24.91 2.07 2.01
N GLY A 240 -23.76 1.62 2.49
CA GLY A 240 -23.46 1.51 3.92
C GLY A 240 -23.25 2.87 4.58
N LEU A 241 -23.88 3.06 5.75
CA LEU A 241 -23.82 4.26 6.57
C LEU A 241 -23.61 3.88 8.04
N LEU A 242 -22.70 4.57 8.72
CA LEU A 242 -22.53 4.48 10.17
C LEU A 242 -23.28 5.65 10.82
N LEU A 243 -24.38 5.35 11.51
CA LEU A 243 -25.14 6.32 12.28
C LEU A 243 -24.66 6.35 13.73
N THR A 244 -24.68 7.54 14.31
CA THR A 244 -24.41 7.79 15.72
C THR A 244 -25.53 8.62 16.32
N PHE A 245 -26.18 8.11 17.36
CA PHE A 245 -27.33 8.76 18.00
C PHE A 245 -27.25 8.66 19.54
N PRO A 246 -27.95 9.54 20.28
CA PRO A 246 -27.99 9.50 21.74
C PRO A 246 -28.58 8.18 22.28
N VAL A 247 -28.05 7.70 23.41
CA VAL A 247 -28.44 6.39 23.97
C VAL A 247 -29.89 6.35 24.46
N GLU A 248 -30.48 7.51 24.76
CA GLU A 248 -31.88 7.68 25.15
C GLU A 248 -32.85 7.17 24.06
N HIS A 249 -32.47 7.26 22.78
CA HIS A 249 -33.30 6.83 21.65
C HIS A 249 -33.15 5.33 21.29
N ALA A 250 -32.51 4.52 22.15
CA ALA A 250 -32.26 3.10 21.88
C ALA A 250 -33.54 2.30 21.53
N ALA A 251 -34.67 2.60 22.18
CA ALA A 251 -35.94 1.94 21.93
C ALA A 251 -36.50 2.28 20.53
N GLU A 252 -36.53 3.56 20.17
CA GLU A 252 -37.02 4.04 18.85
C GLU A 252 -36.11 3.58 17.71
N ALA A 253 -34.79 3.56 17.96
CA ALA A 253 -33.81 3.09 16.99
C ALA A 253 -34.00 1.62 16.63
N LEU A 254 -34.49 0.79 17.56
CA LEU A 254 -34.72 -0.63 17.32
C LEU A 254 -35.70 -0.86 16.17
N ASP A 255 -36.86 -0.20 16.21
CA ASP A 255 -37.90 -0.33 15.19
C ASP A 255 -37.50 0.35 13.87
N LEU A 256 -36.82 1.51 13.94
CA LEU A 256 -36.45 2.30 12.75
C LEU A 256 -35.24 1.76 11.99
N LEU A 257 -34.25 1.19 12.68
CA LEU A 257 -32.96 0.81 12.07
C LEU A 257 -32.81 -0.70 11.83
N LYS A 258 -33.66 -1.56 12.42
CA LYS A 258 -33.55 -3.04 12.31
C LYS A 258 -33.34 -3.50 10.86
N VAL A 259 -34.22 -3.12 9.93
CA VAL A 259 -34.12 -3.57 8.53
C VAL A 259 -32.78 -3.18 7.89
N GLY A 260 -32.33 -1.95 8.12
CA GLY A 260 -31.07 -1.47 7.58
C GLY A 260 -29.85 -2.12 8.23
N LEU A 261 -29.92 -2.42 9.53
CA LEU A 261 -28.89 -3.16 10.26
C LEU A 261 -28.79 -4.60 9.75
N ASN A 262 -29.91 -5.29 9.58
CA ASN A 262 -29.95 -6.64 9.02
C ASN A 262 -29.28 -6.68 7.63
N SER A 263 -29.68 -5.81 6.69
CA SER A 263 -29.04 -5.72 5.37
C SER A 263 -27.56 -5.34 5.44
N PHE A 264 -27.13 -4.54 6.44
CA PHE A 264 -25.71 -4.30 6.65
C PHE A 264 -24.95 -5.55 7.10
N VAL A 265 -25.51 -6.31 8.05
CA VAL A 265 -24.91 -7.53 8.58
C VAL A 265 -24.80 -8.58 7.47
N GLU A 266 -25.86 -8.83 6.70
CA GLU A 266 -25.87 -9.71 5.51
C GLU A 266 -24.72 -9.36 4.54
N VAL A 267 -24.65 -8.10 4.10
CA VAL A 267 -23.63 -7.65 3.15
C VAL A 267 -22.22 -7.66 3.76
N ALA A 268 -22.09 -7.40 5.06
CA ALA A 268 -20.82 -7.50 5.78
C ALA A 268 -20.33 -8.96 5.86
N MET A 269 -21.20 -9.89 6.26
CA MET A 269 -20.91 -11.31 6.41
C MET A 269 -20.59 -12.00 5.08
N ALA A 270 -21.32 -11.66 4.00
CA ALA A 270 -21.05 -12.13 2.65
C ALA A 270 -19.62 -11.78 2.14
N ARG A 271 -18.93 -10.84 2.79
CA ARG A 271 -17.56 -10.42 2.46
C ARG A 271 -16.49 -11.04 3.36
N VAL A 272 -16.88 -11.69 4.45
CA VAL A 272 -15.97 -12.34 5.38
C VAL A 272 -15.41 -13.62 4.74
N ARG A 273 -14.10 -13.61 4.43
CA ARG A 273 -13.43 -14.73 3.73
C ARG A 273 -12.72 -15.73 4.65
N ARG A 274 -12.75 -15.51 5.97
CA ARG A 274 -12.12 -16.32 7.03
C ARG A 274 -12.90 -16.10 8.33
N SER A 275 -12.90 -17.07 9.23
CA SER A 275 -13.39 -16.89 10.59
C SER A 275 -12.75 -15.68 11.29
N VAL A 276 -13.49 -15.08 12.21
CA VAL A 276 -13.03 -13.93 12.99
C VAL A 276 -12.08 -14.39 14.11
N SER A 277 -11.07 -13.58 14.44
CA SER A 277 -10.24 -13.88 15.62
C SER A 277 -11.10 -13.76 16.87
N LEU A 278 -11.11 -14.84 17.64
CA LEU A 278 -11.83 -14.97 18.89
C LEU A 278 -11.00 -14.57 20.12
N GLU A 279 -9.73 -14.20 19.92
CA GLU A 279 -8.81 -13.74 20.98
C GLU A 279 -9.38 -12.56 21.79
N ASP A 280 -10.08 -11.63 21.11
CA ASP A 280 -10.70 -10.45 21.71
C ASP A 280 -12.17 -10.67 22.13
N HIS A 281 -12.68 -11.91 22.08
CA HIS A 281 -14.09 -12.17 22.39
C HIS A 281 -14.36 -12.22 23.91
N VAL A 282 -15.51 -11.68 24.31
CA VAL A 282 -15.98 -11.65 25.70
C VAL A 282 -17.28 -12.45 25.83
N PRO A 283 -17.23 -13.79 25.97
CA PRO A 283 -18.43 -14.63 26.11
C PRO A 283 -19.23 -14.30 27.38
N GLU A 284 -18.57 -13.79 28.42
CA GLU A 284 -19.22 -13.34 29.66
C GLU A 284 -20.10 -12.11 29.44
N ALA A 285 -19.74 -11.22 28.50
CA ALA A 285 -20.58 -10.08 28.14
C ALA A 285 -21.85 -10.53 27.40
N VAL A 286 -21.77 -11.57 26.57
CA VAL A 286 -22.95 -12.19 25.93
C VAL A 286 -23.88 -12.80 27.00
N ALA A 287 -23.32 -13.50 27.99
CA ALA A 287 -24.09 -14.05 29.11
C ALA A 287 -24.79 -12.96 29.95
N TYR A 288 -24.11 -11.83 30.22
CA TYR A 288 -24.73 -10.68 30.87
C TYR A 288 -25.90 -10.11 30.04
N ILE A 289 -25.72 -9.89 28.73
CA ILE A 289 -26.79 -9.39 27.85
C ILE A 289 -27.98 -10.37 27.86
N ALA A 290 -27.73 -11.67 27.74
CA ALA A 290 -28.76 -12.71 27.82
C ALA A 290 -29.57 -12.63 29.12
N SER A 291 -28.90 -12.43 30.27
CA SER A 291 -29.56 -12.25 31.58
C SER A 291 -30.48 -11.01 31.64
N VAL A 292 -30.10 -9.91 30.99
CA VAL A 292 -30.87 -8.64 30.99
C VAL A 292 -32.07 -8.69 30.04
N VAL A 293 -31.91 -9.36 28.90
CA VAL A 293 -32.97 -9.54 27.90
C VAL A 293 -33.94 -10.66 28.28
N GLY A 294 -33.50 -11.64 29.09
CA GLY A 294 -34.32 -12.73 29.60
C GLY A 294 -34.46 -13.92 28.64
N ARG A 295 -33.48 -14.11 27.74
CA ARG A 295 -33.38 -15.26 26.83
C ARG A 295 -31.92 -15.61 26.56
N GLU A 296 -31.66 -16.86 26.20
CA GLU A 296 -30.33 -17.28 25.75
C GLU A 296 -29.94 -16.55 24.45
N LEU A 297 -28.65 -16.24 24.30
CA LEU A 297 -28.07 -15.64 23.11
C LEU A 297 -26.97 -16.54 22.57
N PRO A 298 -26.78 -16.60 21.24
CA PRO A 298 -25.73 -17.42 20.65
C PRO A 298 -24.34 -16.90 21.03
N GLN A 299 -23.38 -17.82 21.07
CA GLN A 299 -21.96 -17.53 21.18
C GLN A 299 -21.30 -17.80 19.83
N PRO A 300 -20.29 -17.02 19.40
CA PRO A 300 -19.67 -17.23 18.11
C PRO A 300 -18.90 -18.55 18.13
N VAL A 301 -19.20 -19.43 17.19
CA VAL A 301 -18.59 -20.76 17.11
C VAL A 301 -17.26 -20.64 16.37
N ALA A 302 -16.17 -21.05 17.01
CA ALA A 302 -14.95 -21.30 16.26
C ALA A 302 -15.20 -22.54 15.40
N GLU A 303 -15.18 -22.40 14.07
CA GLU A 303 -14.93 -23.55 13.20
C GLU A 303 -13.66 -24.22 13.74
N ALA A 304 -13.78 -25.49 14.16
CA ALA A 304 -12.62 -26.34 14.30
C ALA A 304 -11.88 -26.24 12.97
N GLN A 305 -10.57 -25.96 13.02
CA GLN A 305 -9.82 -25.78 11.78
C GLN A 305 -10.05 -27.01 10.90
N ASP A 306 -10.59 -26.78 9.70
CA ASP A 306 -10.60 -27.79 8.65
C ASP A 306 -9.14 -28.16 8.35
N ALA A 307 -8.63 -29.16 9.08
CA ALA A 307 -8.04 -30.28 8.41
C ALA A 307 -8.98 -30.61 7.25
N GLU A 308 -8.48 -30.59 6.03
CA GLU A 308 -9.25 -30.92 4.83
C GLU A 308 -9.79 -32.34 5.01
N GLN A 309 -11.00 -32.44 5.58
CA GLN A 309 -11.86 -33.59 5.45
C GLN A 309 -12.36 -33.54 4.03
N LEU A 310 -12.02 -34.60 3.34
CA LEU A 310 -12.29 -34.80 1.94
C LEU A 310 -13.65 -35.46 1.96
N ASP A 311 -14.67 -34.77 1.45
CA ASP A 311 -15.94 -35.41 1.14
C ASP A 311 -15.69 -36.43 0.03
N ASP A 312 -15.35 -37.65 0.44
CA ASP A 312 -15.34 -38.83 -0.40
C ASP A 312 -16.80 -39.29 -0.55
N PRO A 313 -17.41 -39.22 -1.75
CA PRO A 313 -18.79 -39.60 -1.96
C PRO A 313 -18.92 -41.13 -2.15
N SER A 314 -18.42 -41.91 -1.19
CA SER A 314 -18.70 -43.35 -1.08
C SER A 314 -18.49 -43.86 0.35
N ASP A 315 -19.61 -44.03 1.07
CA ASP A 315 -19.73 -44.97 2.20
C ASP A 315 -21.22 -45.35 2.38
N GLU A 316 -21.86 -45.76 1.27
CA GLU A 316 -22.79 -46.89 1.34
C GLU A 316 -21.96 -48.14 1.02
N ASP A 317 -22.20 -49.23 1.78
CA ASP A 317 -21.53 -50.54 1.71
C ASP A 317 -20.06 -50.65 2.18
N ASP A 318 -19.85 -50.75 3.50
CA ASP A 318 -19.22 -51.99 4.00
C ASP A 318 -19.71 -52.41 5.41
N VAL A 319 -20.02 -53.70 5.56
CA VAL A 319 -20.56 -54.31 6.78
C VAL A 319 -19.56 -55.30 7.36
N GLY A 320 -18.69 -54.80 8.23
CA GLY A 320 -18.02 -55.62 9.24
C GLY A 320 -16.50 -55.77 9.11
N ALA A 321 -15.77 -54.81 9.66
CA ALA A 321 -14.41 -55.02 10.17
C ALA A 321 -14.24 -54.32 11.52
N SER A 322 -13.44 -54.91 12.42
CA SER A 322 -13.36 -54.53 13.83
C SER A 322 -12.86 -53.10 14.07
N ARG A 323 -13.61 -52.33 14.88
CA ARG A 323 -13.20 -51.01 15.36
C ARG A 323 -12.15 -51.11 16.48
N GLU A 324 -10.87 -51.16 16.12
CA GLU A 324 -9.79 -50.79 17.05
C GLU A 324 -9.43 -49.29 16.91
N PRO A 325 -9.25 -48.55 18.01
CA PRO A 325 -8.92 -47.13 17.96
C PRO A 325 -7.46 -46.90 17.54
N ARG A 326 -7.25 -46.26 16.39
CA ARG A 326 -5.91 -45.83 15.92
C ARG A 326 -5.39 -44.68 16.78
N VAL A 327 -4.33 -44.93 17.57
CA VAL A 327 -3.63 -43.89 18.34
C VAL A 327 -2.87 -42.97 17.39
N ARG A 328 -3.13 -41.65 17.46
CA ARG A 328 -2.48 -40.65 16.61
C ARG A 328 -1.41 -39.88 17.39
N GLY A 329 -0.16 -40.30 17.30
CA GLY A 329 0.99 -39.60 17.88
C GLY A 329 2.27 -40.43 17.79
N ARG A 330 3.36 -39.81 17.33
CA ARG A 330 4.71 -40.41 17.36
C ARG A 330 5.48 -39.96 18.59
N ALA A 331 6.47 -40.76 19.00
CA ALA A 331 7.44 -40.33 20.00
C ALA A 331 8.20 -39.05 19.55
N PRO A 332 8.64 -38.18 20.48
CA PRO A 332 9.46 -37.02 20.12
C PRO A 332 10.76 -37.44 19.44
N ILE A 333 11.08 -36.84 18.29
CA ILE A 333 12.28 -37.12 17.47
C ILE A 333 13.40 -36.08 17.70
N PHE A 334 13.45 -35.48 18.88
CA PHE A 334 14.35 -34.37 19.20
C PHE A 334 14.79 -34.37 20.66
N GLU A 335 16.01 -33.90 20.89
CA GLU A 335 16.62 -33.71 22.22
C GLU A 335 16.88 -32.21 22.46
N HIS A 336 16.92 -31.79 23.72
CA HIS A 336 17.30 -30.42 24.11
C HIS A 336 18.75 -30.41 24.60
N GLY A 337 19.51 -29.40 24.20
CA GLY A 337 20.91 -29.22 24.59
C GLY A 337 21.29 -27.76 24.79
N GLN A 338 22.60 -27.53 25.03
CA GLN A 338 23.21 -26.21 25.00
C GLN A 338 24.62 -26.29 24.40
N ARG A 339 24.97 -25.36 23.52
CA ARG A 339 26.33 -25.24 22.94
C ARG A 339 26.86 -23.81 23.08
N SER A 340 28.14 -23.65 23.43
CA SER A 340 28.77 -22.34 23.44
C SER A 340 29.02 -21.83 22.03
N ILE A 341 29.06 -20.50 21.85
CA ILE A 341 29.41 -19.91 20.55
C ILE A 341 30.80 -20.38 20.10
N ALA A 342 31.79 -20.44 20.99
CA ALA A 342 33.12 -20.97 20.70
C ALA A 342 33.11 -22.41 20.13
N SER A 343 32.30 -23.31 20.73
CA SER A 343 32.11 -24.68 20.21
C SER A 343 31.47 -24.66 18.83
N LEU A 344 30.40 -23.88 18.66
CA LEU A 344 29.71 -23.76 17.38
C LEU A 344 30.61 -23.22 16.26
N MET A 345 31.51 -22.27 16.55
CA MET A 345 32.48 -21.79 15.56
C MET A 345 33.44 -22.91 15.17
N SER A 346 33.97 -23.67 16.15
CA SER A 346 34.85 -24.81 15.89
C SER A 346 34.16 -25.92 15.08
N ASP A 347 32.90 -26.24 15.38
CA ASP A 347 32.11 -27.24 14.66
C ASP A 347 31.86 -26.83 13.18
N ILE A 348 31.75 -25.52 12.89
CA ILE A 348 31.66 -24.98 11.52
C ILE A 348 33.02 -25.03 10.82
N GLU A 349 34.11 -24.69 11.51
CA GLU A 349 35.47 -24.71 10.96
C GLU A 349 35.95 -26.13 10.63
N GLN A 350 35.48 -27.12 11.39
CA GLN A 350 35.71 -28.55 11.17
C GLN A 350 34.71 -29.19 10.20
N GLU A 351 33.84 -28.38 9.55
CA GLU A 351 32.85 -28.82 8.55
C GLU A 351 31.79 -29.83 9.09
N VAL A 352 31.68 -29.95 10.42
CA VAL A 352 30.65 -30.75 11.10
C VAL A 352 29.28 -30.10 10.98
N ILE A 353 29.21 -28.77 11.14
CA ILE A 353 27.98 -27.97 10.98
C ILE A 353 27.99 -27.23 9.64
N ALA A 354 26.99 -27.51 8.81
CA ALA A 354 26.74 -26.81 7.56
C ALA A 354 25.26 -26.38 7.43
N LEU A 355 24.93 -25.68 6.35
CA LEU A 355 23.56 -25.35 5.98
C LEU A 355 23.04 -26.39 4.99
N PRO A 356 21.78 -26.87 5.11
CA PRO A 356 21.19 -27.69 4.06
C PRO A 356 21.03 -26.87 2.78
N ASP A 357 21.12 -27.51 1.60
CA ASP A 357 20.84 -26.86 0.30
C ASP A 357 19.45 -26.19 0.23
N LEU A 358 18.55 -26.66 1.09
CA LEU A 358 17.22 -26.12 1.36
C LEU A 358 17.17 -24.66 1.79
N GLN A 359 18.27 -24.12 2.33
CA GLN A 359 18.25 -22.79 2.94
C GLN A 359 18.53 -21.66 1.96
N ARG A 360 17.70 -20.62 2.09
CA ARG A 360 17.84 -19.33 1.40
C ARG A 360 19.23 -18.70 1.66
N PRO A 361 19.72 -17.84 0.75
CA PRO A 361 20.92 -17.03 0.98
C PRO A 361 20.91 -16.18 2.26
N PHE A 362 22.04 -15.57 2.60
CA PHE A 362 22.12 -14.63 3.71
C PHE A 362 21.37 -13.33 3.37
N VAL A 363 20.46 -12.91 4.27
CA VAL A 363 19.54 -11.76 4.06
C VAL A 363 19.59 -10.74 5.21
N TRP A 364 20.52 -10.87 6.15
CA TRP A 364 20.68 -9.90 7.22
C TRP A 364 21.57 -8.73 6.82
N GLU A 365 21.05 -7.53 7.01
CA GLU A 365 21.80 -6.27 6.98
C GLU A 365 22.69 -6.15 8.23
N ASP A 366 23.79 -5.41 8.14
CA ASP A 366 24.76 -5.27 9.24
C ASP A 366 24.14 -4.67 10.51
N THR A 367 23.07 -3.88 10.36
CA THR A 367 22.29 -3.34 11.48
C THR A 367 21.61 -4.43 12.32
N LYS A 368 21.22 -5.57 11.73
CA LYS A 368 20.70 -6.74 12.47
C LYS A 368 21.82 -7.52 13.15
N VAL A 369 22.98 -7.64 12.51
CA VAL A 369 24.16 -8.28 13.10
C VAL A 369 24.64 -7.51 14.33
N ARG A 370 24.70 -6.17 14.22
CA ARG A 370 24.92 -5.25 15.33
C ARG A 370 23.93 -5.50 16.48
N GLN A 371 22.63 -5.61 16.20
CA GLN A 371 21.58 -5.90 17.20
C GLN A 371 21.73 -7.27 17.88
N LEU A 372 22.22 -8.29 17.18
CA LEU A 372 22.49 -9.60 17.76
C LEU A 372 23.63 -9.53 18.80
N LEU A 373 24.74 -8.86 18.45
CA LEU A 373 25.88 -8.66 19.35
C LEU A 373 25.51 -7.77 20.56
N ASP A 374 24.73 -6.72 20.33
CA ASP A 374 24.17 -5.83 21.36
C ASP A 374 23.30 -6.64 22.36
N SER A 375 22.44 -7.53 21.85
CA SER A 375 21.60 -8.42 22.67
C SER A 375 22.44 -9.40 23.50
N LEU A 376 23.45 -10.04 22.88
CA LEU A 376 24.37 -10.95 23.57
C LEU A 376 25.18 -10.24 24.67
N PHE A 377 25.65 -9.02 24.40
CA PHE A 377 26.42 -8.22 25.35
C PHE A 377 25.61 -7.75 26.57
N VAL A 378 24.35 -7.34 26.34
CA VAL A 378 23.42 -6.92 27.39
C VAL A 378 22.83 -8.12 28.14
N GLY A 379 22.91 -9.34 27.59
CA GLY A 379 22.41 -10.56 28.21
C GLY A 379 20.93 -10.84 27.92
N PHE A 380 20.38 -10.29 26.84
CA PHE A 380 19.02 -10.56 26.39
C PHE A 380 18.92 -11.90 25.64
N PRO A 381 17.79 -12.62 25.73
CA PRO A 381 17.61 -13.91 25.07
C PRO A 381 17.61 -13.76 23.54
N VAL A 382 18.53 -14.45 22.87
CA VAL A 382 18.68 -14.45 21.39
C VAL A 382 18.06 -15.68 20.70
N GLY A 383 17.20 -16.40 21.41
CA GLY A 383 16.46 -17.57 20.94
C GLY A 383 17.28 -18.86 20.85
N THR A 384 16.59 -19.95 20.52
CA THR A 384 17.12 -21.32 20.37
C THR A 384 17.73 -21.54 18.98
N LEU A 385 18.67 -22.48 18.83
CA LEU A 385 19.15 -23.00 17.54
C LEU A 385 18.61 -24.41 17.32
N VAL A 386 18.28 -24.78 16.07
CA VAL A 386 17.76 -26.13 15.76
C VAL A 386 18.67 -26.80 14.74
N PHE A 387 19.12 -28.01 15.06
CA PHE A 387 20.03 -28.81 14.24
C PHE A 387 19.39 -30.15 13.88
N TRP A 388 19.74 -30.68 12.71
CA TRP A 388 19.42 -32.04 12.28
C TRP A 388 20.72 -32.83 12.11
N HIS A 389 20.79 -34.00 12.73
CA HIS A 389 21.93 -34.91 12.65
C HIS A 389 21.62 -36.04 11.67
N THR A 390 22.47 -36.23 10.67
CA THR A 390 22.30 -37.25 9.63
C THR A 390 23.17 -38.48 9.89
N SER A 391 22.66 -39.67 9.55
CA SER A 391 23.42 -40.93 9.68
C SER A 391 24.66 -41.00 8.77
N ASN A 392 24.65 -40.23 7.68
CA ASN A 392 25.72 -40.12 6.67
C ASN A 392 25.90 -38.64 6.28
N ASP A 393 27.08 -38.28 5.77
CA ASP A 393 27.35 -36.93 5.27
C ASP A 393 26.42 -36.57 4.11
N LYS A 394 25.71 -35.44 4.19
CA LYS A 394 24.85 -34.93 3.11
C LYS A 394 25.43 -33.69 2.47
N ASP A 395 25.14 -33.50 1.18
CA ASP A 395 25.52 -32.30 0.43
C ASP A 395 24.93 -31.05 1.10
N ALA A 396 25.77 -30.02 1.22
CA ALA A 396 25.51 -28.88 2.08
C ALA A 396 26.20 -27.60 1.60
N ARG A 397 25.71 -26.46 2.08
CA ARG A 397 26.28 -25.12 1.84
C ARG A 397 27.05 -24.63 3.05
N ALA A 398 28.20 -24.01 2.81
CA ALA A 398 29.01 -23.41 3.86
C ALA A 398 28.30 -22.22 4.53
N LEU A 399 28.55 -22.02 5.83
CA LEU A 399 28.20 -20.77 6.50
C LEU A 399 29.23 -19.70 6.11
N GLY A 400 28.95 -18.88 5.09
CA GLY A 400 29.84 -17.80 4.67
C GLY A 400 30.08 -17.79 3.16
N ALA A 401 31.35 -17.80 2.74
CA ALA A 401 31.76 -17.94 1.35
C ALA A 401 31.48 -19.37 0.85
N GLU A 402 31.03 -19.51 -0.39
CA GLU A 402 30.63 -20.80 -0.96
C GLU A 402 31.81 -21.77 -1.12
N ARG A 403 31.57 -23.03 -0.75
CA ARG A 403 32.48 -24.17 -0.92
C ARG A 403 31.72 -25.28 -1.67
N PRO A 404 31.88 -25.41 -3.00
CA PRO A 404 31.20 -26.45 -3.76
C PRO A 404 31.62 -27.85 -3.31
N GLY A 405 30.66 -28.77 -3.18
CA GLY A 405 30.91 -30.16 -2.77
C GLY A 405 31.18 -30.37 -1.27
N LEU A 406 30.87 -29.39 -0.42
CA LEU A 406 30.87 -29.56 1.04
C LEU A 406 29.82 -30.59 1.45
N ARG A 407 30.19 -31.50 2.35
CA ARG A 407 29.28 -32.47 2.96
C ARG A 407 29.43 -32.45 4.48
N ALA A 408 28.31 -32.58 5.20
CA ALA A 408 28.29 -32.46 6.67
C ALA A 408 27.33 -33.47 7.33
N THR A 409 27.58 -33.75 8.62
CA THR A 409 26.74 -34.61 9.48
C THR A 409 25.71 -33.85 10.28
N THR A 410 25.90 -32.53 10.49
CA THR A 410 24.96 -31.67 11.22
C THR A 410 24.50 -30.51 10.34
N LEU A 411 23.19 -30.41 10.12
CA LEU A 411 22.58 -29.39 9.28
C LEU A 411 21.76 -28.41 10.12
N VAL A 412 21.98 -27.10 9.94
CA VAL A 412 21.21 -26.05 10.62
C VAL A 412 19.79 -26.01 10.06
N ILE A 413 18.77 -26.11 10.91
CA ILE A 413 17.34 -26.02 10.52
C ILE A 413 16.75 -24.65 10.86
N ASP A 414 16.99 -24.14 12.08
CA ASP A 414 16.73 -22.75 12.46
C ASP A 414 17.95 -22.15 13.17
N GLY A 415 18.10 -20.84 13.04
CA GLY A 415 19.21 -20.07 13.58
C GLY A 415 20.28 -19.71 12.55
N GLN A 416 20.15 -20.18 11.29
CA GLN A 416 21.06 -19.90 10.16
C GLN A 416 21.60 -18.46 10.19
N GLN A 417 20.72 -17.46 10.08
CA GLN A 417 21.13 -16.06 9.95
C GLN A 417 21.88 -15.55 11.19
N ARG A 418 21.53 -16.04 12.40
CA ARG A 418 22.25 -15.73 13.65
C ARG A 418 23.65 -16.36 13.63
N LEU A 419 23.73 -17.64 13.28
CA LEU A 419 24.95 -18.43 13.29
C LEU A 419 25.95 -17.98 12.22
N THR A 420 25.49 -17.74 10.98
CA THR A 420 26.30 -17.17 9.89
C THR A 420 26.80 -15.77 10.25
N SER A 421 25.98 -14.93 10.91
CA SER A 421 26.41 -13.60 11.34
C SER A 421 27.54 -13.65 12.39
N LEU A 422 27.41 -14.55 13.37
CA LEU A 422 28.44 -14.75 14.40
C LEU A 422 29.74 -15.26 13.79
N TYR A 423 29.67 -16.26 12.91
CA TYR A 423 30.83 -16.80 12.22
C TYR A 423 31.53 -15.76 11.33
N ALA A 424 30.76 -15.00 10.54
CA ALA A 424 31.27 -13.91 9.71
C ALA A 424 32.02 -12.85 10.53
N VAL A 425 31.49 -12.43 11.68
CA VAL A 425 32.12 -11.40 12.52
C VAL A 425 33.28 -11.97 13.35
N MET A 426 33.14 -13.14 13.96
CA MET A 426 34.16 -13.72 14.85
C MET A 426 35.38 -14.29 14.10
N ARG A 427 35.22 -14.73 12.85
CA ARG A 427 36.34 -15.20 12.00
C ARG A 427 36.71 -14.22 10.89
N GLY A 428 35.92 -13.15 10.70
CA GLY A 428 36.18 -12.13 9.69
C GLY A 428 36.01 -12.62 8.24
N VAL A 429 35.23 -13.68 8.04
CA VAL A 429 34.94 -14.27 6.72
C VAL A 429 33.86 -13.48 5.98
N GLU A 430 33.87 -13.59 4.65
CA GLU A 430 32.86 -12.96 3.80
C GLU A 430 31.56 -13.78 3.77
N VAL A 431 30.44 -13.09 3.52
CA VAL A 431 29.12 -13.72 3.32
C VAL A 431 28.60 -13.42 1.92
N VAL A 432 27.90 -14.39 1.32
CA VAL A 432 27.21 -14.22 0.04
C VAL A 432 25.78 -13.73 0.27
N GLY A 433 25.46 -12.56 -0.28
CA GLY A 433 24.12 -11.97 -0.22
C GLY A 433 23.10 -12.65 -1.14
N LYS A 434 21.83 -12.26 -1.01
CA LYS A 434 20.70 -12.71 -1.86
C LYS A 434 20.88 -12.47 -3.36
N ASP A 435 21.74 -11.54 -3.74
CA ASP A 435 22.11 -11.16 -5.10
C ASP A 435 23.32 -11.95 -5.64
N GLY A 436 23.95 -12.77 -4.80
CA GLY A 436 25.21 -13.47 -5.10
C GLY A 436 26.46 -12.61 -4.86
N ALA A 437 26.34 -11.38 -4.37
CA ALA A 437 27.49 -10.54 -4.06
C ALA A 437 28.15 -10.97 -2.75
N THR A 438 29.47 -11.14 -2.74
CA THR A 438 30.26 -11.30 -1.50
C THR A 438 30.41 -9.95 -0.80
N ARG A 439 30.27 -9.96 0.53
CA ARG A 439 30.50 -8.77 1.37
C ARG A 439 31.10 -9.16 2.72
N LYS A 440 31.93 -8.27 3.28
CA LYS A 440 32.52 -8.43 4.61
C LYS A 440 31.74 -7.60 5.64
N ILE A 441 31.21 -8.27 6.66
CA ILE A 441 30.49 -7.63 7.77
C ILE A 441 31.53 -7.01 8.71
N THR A 442 31.43 -5.70 8.98
CA THR A 442 32.36 -5.00 9.88
C THR A 442 31.57 -4.22 10.94
N ILE A 443 31.61 -4.74 12.18
CA ILE A 443 30.97 -4.12 13.34
C ILE A 443 32.06 -3.50 14.21
N ALA A 444 31.86 -2.27 14.65
CA ALA A 444 32.71 -1.57 15.60
C ALA A 444 32.13 -1.67 17.02
N PHE A 445 32.98 -1.53 18.04
CA PHE A 445 32.58 -1.53 19.44
C PHE A 445 33.21 -0.36 20.19
N ARG A 446 32.44 0.35 21.01
CA ARG A 446 32.91 1.42 21.89
C ARG A 446 33.04 0.89 23.32
N PRO A 447 34.25 0.61 23.84
CA PRO A 447 34.40 0.04 25.17
C PRO A 447 33.99 0.95 26.32
N ARG A 448 33.96 2.28 26.09
CA ARG A 448 33.56 3.25 27.12
C ARG A 448 32.14 3.02 27.65
N ASP A 449 31.19 2.75 26.77
CA ASP A 449 29.76 2.59 27.08
C ASP A 449 29.17 1.25 26.63
N GLY A 450 29.98 0.38 26.01
CA GLY A 450 29.61 -0.98 25.63
C GLY A 450 28.75 -1.08 24.37
N ARG A 451 28.78 -0.06 23.50
CA ARG A 451 27.91 -0.02 22.30
C ARG A 451 28.55 -0.65 21.07
N PHE A 452 27.76 -1.41 20.32
CA PHE A 452 28.09 -1.89 18.98
C PHE A 452 27.49 -0.97 17.91
N GLU A 453 28.27 -0.65 16.87
CA GLU A 453 27.87 0.15 15.71
C GLU A 453 28.32 -0.48 14.38
N VAL A 454 27.66 -0.16 13.27
CA VAL A 454 28.14 -0.57 11.93
C VAL A 454 29.28 0.34 11.51
N ALA A 455 30.42 -0.22 11.09
CA ALA A 455 31.63 0.58 10.87
C ALA A 455 31.54 1.44 9.60
N ASP A 456 31.41 2.75 9.76
CA ASP A 456 31.49 3.74 8.68
C ASP A 456 32.86 4.48 8.65
N ALA A 457 32.98 5.49 7.79
CA ALA A 457 34.21 6.26 7.65
C ALA A 457 34.52 7.20 8.84
N ALA A 458 33.51 7.60 9.62
CA ALA A 458 33.72 8.42 10.83
C ALA A 458 34.14 7.51 12.00
N ILE A 459 33.42 6.42 12.21
CA ILE A 459 33.67 5.42 13.26
C ILE A 459 35.07 4.81 13.13
N ARG A 460 35.52 4.50 11.90
CA ARG A 460 36.89 4.01 11.65
C ARG A 460 38.01 4.98 12.07
N ASN A 461 37.72 6.27 12.25
CA ASN A 461 38.68 7.30 12.62
C ASN A 461 38.51 7.81 14.07
N ASP A 462 37.45 7.40 14.78
CA ASP A 462 37.18 7.75 16.18
C ASP A 462 37.99 6.84 17.14
N PRO A 463 38.90 7.38 17.96
CA PRO A 463 39.71 6.59 18.89
C PRO A 463 38.90 5.97 20.05
N GLU A 464 37.64 6.35 20.27
CA GLU A 464 36.78 5.67 21.25
C GLU A 464 36.27 4.30 20.77
N PHE A 465 36.43 3.96 19.49
CA PHE A 465 36.01 2.67 18.92
C PHE A 465 37.16 1.72 18.63
N LEU A 466 36.93 0.44 18.94
CA LEU A 466 37.53 -0.68 18.22
C LEU A 466 36.84 -0.78 16.85
N PRO A 467 37.50 -0.48 15.71
CA PRO A 467 36.84 -0.32 14.42
C PRO A 467 36.36 -1.63 13.79
N ASN A 468 36.89 -2.78 14.24
CA ASN A 468 36.38 -4.09 13.90
C ASN A 468 36.48 -5.05 15.10
N VAL A 469 35.35 -5.57 15.57
CA VAL A 469 35.29 -6.49 16.71
C VAL A 469 35.87 -7.87 16.44
N THR A 470 36.09 -8.28 15.18
CA THR A 470 36.79 -9.54 14.84
C THR A 470 38.11 -9.71 15.60
N GLU A 471 38.81 -8.61 15.85
CA GLU A 471 40.09 -8.56 16.56
C GLU A 471 40.01 -9.08 18.00
N LEU A 472 38.81 -9.18 18.59
CA LEU A 472 38.60 -9.77 19.92
C LEU A 472 38.69 -11.30 19.91
N TRP A 473 38.49 -11.96 18.76
CA TRP A 473 38.33 -13.42 18.67
C TRP A 473 39.19 -14.10 17.61
N ASP A 474 39.84 -13.35 16.70
CA ASP A 474 40.71 -13.90 15.65
C ASP A 474 42.09 -14.34 16.15
N GLY A 475 42.39 -14.15 17.44
CA GLY A 475 43.63 -14.54 18.10
C GLY A 475 44.87 -13.72 17.69
N ARG A 476 44.74 -12.70 16.82
CA ARG A 476 45.89 -11.92 16.33
C ARG A 476 46.42 -10.94 17.35
N ARG A 477 45.54 -10.38 18.20
CA ARG A 477 45.90 -9.47 19.29
C ARG A 477 45.25 -9.94 20.59
N LEU A 478 45.99 -9.88 21.69
CA LEU A 478 45.44 -10.10 23.02
C LEU A 478 44.54 -8.92 23.41
N THR A 479 43.46 -9.16 24.17
CA THR A 479 42.59 -8.09 24.70
C THR A 479 43.39 -7.01 25.46
N SER A 480 44.47 -7.40 26.14
CA SER A 480 45.37 -6.47 26.83
C SER A 480 46.20 -5.59 25.89
N GLN A 481 46.51 -6.05 24.66
CA GLN A 481 47.14 -5.24 23.61
C GLN A 481 46.12 -4.24 23.06
N ILE A 482 44.94 -4.73 22.64
CA ILE A 482 43.83 -3.92 22.14
C ILE A 482 43.50 -2.77 23.11
N ARG A 483 43.40 -3.08 24.41
CA ARG A 483 43.21 -2.09 25.48
C ARG A 483 44.31 -1.02 25.51
N ARG A 484 45.59 -1.42 25.44
CA ARG A 484 46.72 -0.46 25.45
C ARG A 484 46.69 0.44 24.21
N ASP A 485 46.41 -0.13 23.04
CA ASP A 485 46.39 0.62 21.78
C ASP A 485 45.27 1.67 21.77
N LEU A 486 44.07 1.31 22.26
CA LEU A 486 42.96 2.24 22.47
C LEU A 486 43.32 3.37 23.45
N MET A 487 43.91 3.06 24.60
CA MET A 487 44.30 4.07 25.59
C MET A 487 45.39 5.01 25.06
N ASN A 488 46.36 4.49 24.32
CA ASN A 488 47.39 5.31 23.67
C ASN A 488 46.76 6.22 22.61
N ALA A 489 45.91 5.70 21.73
CA ALA A 489 45.24 6.49 20.70
C ALA A 489 44.35 7.62 21.27
N LEU A 490 43.72 7.40 22.43
CA LEU A 490 42.96 8.43 23.15
C LEU A 490 43.88 9.51 23.74
N ARG A 491 44.98 9.11 24.38
CA ARG A 491 46.00 10.01 24.95
C ARG A 491 46.69 10.85 23.86
N ASP A 492 47.02 10.25 22.72
CA ASP A 492 47.64 10.91 21.55
C ASP A 492 46.72 11.96 20.92
N LYS A 493 45.38 11.76 20.96
CA LYS A 493 44.39 12.78 20.56
C LYS A 493 44.00 13.74 21.70
N GLY A 494 44.79 13.79 22.79
CA GLY A 494 44.63 14.74 23.89
C GLY A 494 43.35 14.54 24.71
N ARG A 495 42.80 13.32 24.77
CA ARG A 495 41.66 13.01 25.63
C ARG A 495 42.13 12.68 27.05
N ALA A 496 41.47 13.27 28.04
CA ALA A 496 41.65 12.89 29.43
C ALA A 496 41.05 11.50 29.66
N VAL A 497 41.86 10.60 30.22
CA VAL A 497 41.47 9.24 30.61
C VAL A 497 41.70 9.15 32.11
N ASP A 498 40.63 8.91 32.88
CA ASP A 498 40.68 8.70 34.33
C ASP A 498 40.55 7.21 34.68
N ASP A 499 40.85 6.85 35.93
CA ASP A 499 40.78 5.46 36.39
C ASP A 499 39.38 4.85 36.18
N LYS A 500 38.33 5.68 36.25
CA LYS A 500 36.94 5.24 36.02
C LYS A 500 36.71 4.87 34.56
N TYR A 501 37.26 5.64 33.63
CA TYR A 501 37.26 5.33 32.20
C TYR A 501 38.06 4.06 31.90
N GLU A 502 39.26 3.91 32.46
CA GLU A 502 40.08 2.72 32.24
C GLU A 502 39.38 1.44 32.74
N ASN A 503 38.80 1.48 33.94
CA ASN A 503 38.02 0.37 34.50
C ASN A 503 36.76 0.05 33.67
N ALA A 504 36.06 1.06 33.16
CA ALA A 504 34.89 0.84 32.29
C ALA A 504 35.27 0.17 30.97
N VAL A 505 36.37 0.61 30.33
CA VAL A 505 36.88 0.00 29.10
C VAL A 505 37.35 -1.43 29.33
N ASP A 506 38.08 -1.71 30.41
CA ASP A 506 38.57 -3.04 30.76
C ASP A 506 37.40 -4.02 30.98
N SER A 507 36.42 -3.62 31.79
CA SER A 507 35.21 -4.41 32.07
C SER A 507 34.38 -4.68 30.81
N ASN A 508 34.17 -3.68 29.96
CA ASN A 508 33.37 -3.83 28.75
C ASN A 508 34.12 -4.61 27.64
N LEU A 509 35.45 -4.48 27.52
CA LEU A 509 36.25 -5.35 26.65
C LEU A 509 36.20 -6.81 27.11
N GLY A 510 36.31 -7.07 28.40
CA GLY A 510 36.16 -8.41 28.97
C GLY A 510 34.78 -9.02 28.68
N ARG A 511 33.72 -8.25 28.90
CA ARG A 511 32.34 -8.66 28.57
C ARG A 511 32.11 -8.89 27.09
N ALA A 512 32.69 -8.05 26.21
CA ALA A 512 32.57 -8.22 24.77
C ALA A 512 33.32 -9.47 24.29
N HIS A 513 34.53 -9.72 24.80
CA HIS A 513 35.27 -10.96 24.52
C HIS A 513 34.46 -12.20 24.95
N ALA A 514 33.91 -12.20 26.17
CA ALA A 514 33.12 -13.29 26.76
C ALA A 514 31.82 -13.63 26.01
N ILE A 515 31.43 -12.88 24.96
CA ILE A 515 30.35 -13.29 24.05
C ILE A 515 30.64 -14.67 23.43
N SER A 516 31.92 -15.06 23.22
CA SER A 516 32.29 -16.40 22.76
C SER A 516 31.78 -17.53 23.66
N ASP A 517 31.58 -17.24 24.94
CA ASP A 517 31.28 -18.23 25.97
C ASP A 517 29.78 -18.38 26.20
N TYR A 518 28.97 -17.48 25.63
CA TYR A 518 27.51 -17.54 25.64
C TYR A 518 27.04 -18.90 25.10
N ARG A 519 26.10 -19.53 25.82
CA ARG A 519 25.52 -20.82 25.45
C ARG A 519 24.14 -20.64 24.83
N PHE A 520 24.03 -21.00 23.55
CA PHE A 520 22.74 -21.12 22.89
C PHE A 520 21.99 -22.35 23.42
N PRO A 521 20.70 -22.23 23.77
CA PRO A 521 19.80 -23.38 23.81
C PRO A 521 19.76 -24.04 22.43
N THR A 522 19.90 -25.36 22.38
CA THR A 522 19.81 -26.14 21.13
C THR A 522 18.67 -27.15 21.19
N VAL A 523 18.08 -27.42 20.02
CA VAL A 523 17.23 -28.58 19.79
C VAL A 523 17.89 -29.41 18.70
N ASP A 524 18.25 -30.66 19.04
CA ASP A 524 19.00 -31.56 18.20
C ASP A 524 18.05 -32.69 17.72
N ILE A 525 17.66 -32.65 16.45
CA ILE A 525 16.78 -33.63 15.79
C ILE A 525 17.61 -34.87 15.46
N ARG A 526 17.25 -36.01 16.04
CA ARG A 526 18.06 -37.24 16.08
C ARG A 526 17.19 -38.49 16.08
N LYS A 527 17.81 -39.62 15.72
CA LYS A 527 17.27 -40.97 15.91
C LYS A 527 17.25 -41.27 17.42
N THR A 528 16.09 -41.16 18.06
CA THR A 528 15.95 -41.40 19.50
C THR A 528 15.93 -42.88 19.84
N ALA A 529 16.50 -43.28 20.98
CA ALA A 529 16.59 -44.70 21.37
C ALA A 529 15.23 -45.41 21.55
N THR A 530 14.13 -44.66 21.62
CA THR A 530 12.74 -45.14 21.71
C THR A 530 12.11 -45.53 20.37
N THR A 531 12.72 -45.19 19.24
CA THR A 531 12.24 -45.56 17.89
C THR A 531 13.19 -46.59 17.29
N GLN A 532 12.98 -47.86 17.61
CA GLN A 532 13.56 -48.94 16.82
C GLN A 532 12.88 -48.93 15.43
N ASP A 533 13.71 -48.88 14.39
CA ASP A 533 13.42 -49.13 12.97
C ASP A 533 12.85 -48.02 12.05
N GLU A 534 12.64 -46.77 12.49
CA GLU A 534 12.39 -45.64 11.57
C GLU A 534 13.48 -44.55 11.66
N GLU A 535 14.05 -44.16 10.51
CA GLU A 535 14.91 -42.97 10.39
C GLU A 535 14.06 -41.71 10.23
N VAL A 536 14.49 -40.61 10.86
CA VAL A 536 13.91 -39.29 10.62
C VAL A 536 14.10 -38.94 9.14
N THR A 537 12.98 -38.83 8.42
CA THR A 537 13.01 -38.64 6.97
C THR A 537 13.32 -37.18 6.60
N GLU A 538 13.71 -36.95 5.34
CA GLU A 538 13.82 -35.57 4.82
C GLU A 538 12.46 -34.87 4.79
N GLU A 539 11.36 -35.63 4.63
CA GLU A 539 9.99 -35.10 4.69
C GLU A 539 9.67 -34.53 6.08
N ASP A 540 10.09 -35.22 7.16
CA ASP A 540 9.93 -34.76 8.54
C ASP A 540 10.70 -33.48 8.83
N VAL A 541 11.95 -33.40 8.35
CA VAL A 541 12.82 -32.24 8.59
C VAL A 541 12.34 -31.04 7.77
N ALA A 542 11.89 -31.25 6.54
CA ALA A 542 11.23 -30.23 5.75
C ALA A 542 9.95 -29.73 6.44
N GLU A 543 9.14 -30.62 7.05
CA GLU A 543 7.95 -30.21 7.80
C GLU A 543 8.28 -29.47 9.11
N ILE A 544 9.29 -29.90 9.86
CA ILE A 544 9.79 -29.16 11.03
C ILE A 544 10.29 -27.77 10.61
N PHE A 545 11.06 -27.70 9.52
CA PHE A 545 11.56 -26.45 8.94
C PHE A 545 10.40 -25.50 8.54
N VAL A 546 9.35 -26.02 7.90
CA VAL A 546 8.11 -25.28 7.57
C VAL A 546 7.44 -24.75 8.84
N ARG A 547 7.22 -25.62 9.84
CA ARG A 547 6.47 -25.30 11.07
C ARG A 547 7.20 -24.26 11.92
N ILE A 548 8.53 -24.36 12.08
CA ILE A 548 9.34 -23.43 12.87
C ILE A 548 9.48 -22.06 12.17
N ASN A 549 9.78 -22.03 10.87
CA ASN A 549 10.02 -20.76 10.17
C ASN A 549 8.77 -19.87 10.01
N ASN A 550 7.56 -20.38 10.26
CA ASN A 550 6.34 -19.57 10.29
C ASN A 550 6.34 -18.51 11.41
N GLN A 551 7.17 -18.66 12.45
CA GLN A 551 7.32 -17.70 13.55
C GLN A 551 8.51 -16.74 13.40
N GLY A 552 9.48 -17.05 12.52
CA GLY A 552 10.72 -16.29 12.34
C GLY A 552 10.65 -15.19 11.27
N THR A 553 11.79 -14.90 10.62
CA THR A 553 11.79 -14.16 9.34
C THR A 553 11.17 -15.05 8.29
N ARG A 554 9.85 -14.97 8.13
CA ARG A 554 9.01 -15.89 7.34
C ARG A 554 9.67 -16.29 6.02
N LEU A 555 9.67 -17.58 5.74
CA LEU A 555 9.87 -18.08 4.37
C LEU A 555 8.67 -17.65 3.51
N GLY A 556 8.93 -17.35 2.25
CA GLY A 556 7.86 -17.20 1.26
C GLY A 556 7.22 -18.55 1.00
N GLN A 557 5.93 -18.58 0.68
CA GLN A 557 5.24 -19.85 0.40
C GLN A 557 5.85 -20.59 -0.81
N ALA A 558 6.51 -19.85 -1.72
CA ALA A 558 7.30 -20.40 -2.83
C ALA A 558 8.56 -21.16 -2.36
N ASP A 559 9.15 -20.80 -1.22
CA ASP A 559 10.32 -21.49 -0.67
C ASP A 559 10.00 -22.94 -0.27
N PHE A 560 8.74 -23.25 0.06
CA PHE A 560 8.28 -24.62 0.31
C PHE A 560 8.21 -25.46 -0.97
N VAL A 561 7.90 -24.84 -2.10
CA VAL A 561 7.95 -25.50 -3.41
C VAL A 561 9.40 -25.70 -3.84
N LEU A 562 10.27 -24.69 -3.69
CA LEU A 562 11.72 -24.83 -3.89
C LEU A 562 12.30 -25.94 -3.00
N THR A 563 11.88 -25.99 -1.73
CA THR A 563 12.23 -27.04 -0.75
C THR A 563 11.90 -28.44 -1.27
N LEU A 564 10.69 -28.64 -1.78
CA LEU A 564 10.27 -29.90 -2.38
C LEU A 564 11.09 -30.24 -3.63
N LEU A 565 11.44 -29.24 -4.45
CA LEU A 565 12.28 -29.44 -5.63
C LEU A 565 13.73 -29.78 -5.26
N SER A 566 14.32 -29.20 -4.22
CA SER A 566 15.66 -29.60 -3.75
C SER A 566 15.72 -31.09 -3.38
N VAL A 567 14.67 -31.62 -2.75
CA VAL A 567 14.59 -33.03 -2.33
C VAL A 567 14.35 -34.00 -3.50
N TYR A 568 13.37 -33.71 -4.38
CA TYR A 568 12.94 -34.67 -5.42
C TYR A 568 13.41 -34.35 -6.84
N HIS A 569 13.94 -33.15 -7.11
CA HIS A 569 14.28 -32.70 -8.46
C HIS A 569 15.29 -31.52 -8.48
N GLY A 570 16.42 -31.64 -7.77
CA GLY A 570 17.40 -30.55 -7.59
C GLY A 570 17.78 -29.82 -8.88
N GLU A 571 18.05 -30.56 -9.97
CA GLU A 571 18.37 -30.01 -11.30
C GLU A 571 17.30 -29.06 -11.88
N LEU A 572 16.02 -29.19 -11.50
CA LEU A 572 14.97 -28.26 -11.92
C LEU A 572 15.02 -26.98 -11.09
N ARG A 573 15.23 -27.09 -9.78
CA ARG A 573 15.41 -25.94 -8.89
C ARG A 573 16.63 -25.11 -9.30
N ASP A 574 17.76 -25.75 -9.59
CA ASP A 574 18.99 -25.05 -9.96
C ASP A 574 18.85 -24.34 -11.32
N ARG A 575 18.23 -25.00 -12.32
CA ARG A 575 17.91 -24.37 -13.61
C ARG A 575 16.97 -23.16 -13.44
N ILE A 576 15.95 -23.24 -12.58
CA ILE A 576 15.05 -22.09 -12.32
C ILE A 576 15.82 -20.95 -11.64
N GLU A 577 16.71 -21.22 -10.68
CA GLU A 577 17.55 -20.20 -10.03
C GLU A 577 18.52 -19.53 -11.00
N GLU A 578 19.27 -20.30 -11.79
CA GLU A 578 20.17 -19.78 -12.81
C GLU A 578 19.40 -18.93 -13.84
N ARG A 579 18.24 -19.44 -14.30
CA ARG A 579 17.47 -18.76 -15.33
C ARG A 579 16.81 -17.48 -14.83
N ALA A 580 16.27 -17.44 -13.62
CA ALA A 580 15.74 -16.21 -13.02
C ALA A 580 16.81 -15.11 -12.96
N ARG A 581 18.04 -15.48 -12.56
CA ARG A 581 19.20 -14.57 -12.57
C ARG A 581 19.53 -14.07 -13.98
N ALA A 582 19.57 -14.95 -14.97
CA ALA A 582 19.83 -14.57 -16.37
C ALA A 582 18.71 -13.71 -16.98
N MET A 583 17.45 -14.03 -16.72
CA MET A 583 16.26 -13.31 -17.19
C MET A 583 16.10 -11.93 -16.55
N SER A 584 16.80 -11.66 -15.45
CA SER A 584 16.83 -10.36 -14.76
C SER A 584 17.83 -9.35 -15.31
N GLN A 585 18.82 -9.80 -16.10
CA GLN A 585 19.89 -8.92 -16.56
C GLN A 585 19.44 -8.08 -17.76
N GLY A 586 19.58 -6.75 -17.65
CA GLY A 586 19.31 -5.82 -18.75
C GLY A 586 17.84 -5.67 -19.14
N THR A 587 16.91 -6.08 -18.29
CA THR A 587 15.45 -6.02 -18.53
C THR A 587 14.79 -4.82 -17.85
N VAL A 588 13.54 -4.54 -18.21
CA VAL A 588 12.73 -3.46 -17.61
C VAL A 588 12.43 -3.72 -16.14
N VAL A 589 12.23 -4.99 -15.79
CA VAL A 589 11.92 -5.50 -14.46
C VAL A 589 12.66 -6.83 -14.30
N GLY A 590 13.51 -6.92 -13.28
CA GLY A 590 14.14 -8.17 -12.89
C GLY A 590 13.13 -9.14 -12.28
N ILE A 591 13.39 -10.44 -12.37
CA ILE A 591 12.54 -11.48 -11.79
C ILE A 591 13.34 -12.39 -10.85
N ASP A 592 12.84 -12.58 -9.63
CA ASP A 592 13.46 -13.53 -8.70
C ASP A 592 13.01 -14.98 -8.95
N THR A 593 13.69 -15.94 -8.31
CA THR A 593 13.39 -17.38 -8.41
C THR A 593 11.95 -17.70 -8.01
N GLN A 594 11.41 -17.06 -6.97
CA GLN A 594 10.04 -17.31 -6.48
C GLN A 594 8.99 -16.78 -7.46
N GLN A 595 9.28 -15.65 -8.11
CA GLN A 595 8.48 -15.06 -9.17
C GLN A 595 8.46 -15.98 -10.41
N LEU A 596 9.63 -16.41 -10.90
CA LEU A 596 9.70 -17.33 -12.04
C LEU A 596 8.98 -18.65 -11.72
N LEU A 597 9.21 -19.23 -10.54
CA LEU A 597 8.52 -20.44 -10.10
C LEU A 597 6.99 -20.25 -10.03
N ARG A 598 6.49 -19.10 -9.55
CA ARG A 598 5.06 -18.79 -9.54
C ARG A 598 4.46 -18.76 -10.95
N ALA A 599 5.18 -18.21 -11.94
CA ALA A 599 4.76 -18.26 -13.34
C ALA A 599 4.74 -19.70 -13.88
N VAL A 600 5.79 -20.48 -13.61
CA VAL A 600 5.90 -21.90 -13.98
C VAL A 600 4.75 -22.72 -13.40
N CYS A 601 4.44 -22.59 -12.11
CA CYS A 601 3.32 -23.30 -11.49
C CYS A 601 1.94 -22.86 -12.05
N GLY A 602 1.78 -21.57 -12.38
CA GLY A 602 0.58 -21.06 -13.05
C GLY A 602 0.38 -21.64 -14.46
N VAL A 603 1.47 -21.83 -15.21
CA VAL A 603 1.45 -22.53 -16.51
C VAL A 603 1.17 -24.03 -16.32
N ALA A 604 1.90 -24.71 -15.44
CA ALA A 604 1.80 -26.16 -15.21
C ALA A 604 0.42 -26.60 -14.70
N PHE A 605 -0.09 -25.93 -13.65
CA PHE A 605 -1.22 -26.42 -12.86
C PHE A 605 -2.45 -25.52 -12.92
N GLY A 606 -2.35 -24.30 -13.49
CA GLY A 606 -3.43 -23.31 -13.41
C GLY A 606 -3.72 -22.84 -11.97
N ARG A 607 -2.75 -22.96 -11.07
CA ARG A 607 -2.84 -22.57 -9.65
C ARG A 607 -1.80 -21.51 -9.32
N ALA A 608 -2.09 -20.65 -8.35
CA ALA A 608 -1.17 -19.60 -7.91
C ALA A 608 -0.87 -19.56 -6.41
N ARG A 609 -1.66 -20.21 -5.55
CA ARG A 609 -1.32 -20.35 -4.13
C ARG A 609 -0.21 -21.37 -3.95
N MET A 610 0.97 -20.91 -3.55
CA MET A 610 2.14 -21.78 -3.42
C MET A 610 1.96 -22.87 -2.34
N SER A 611 1.18 -22.62 -1.28
CA SER A 611 0.82 -23.63 -0.28
C SER A 611 -0.03 -24.78 -0.85
N ALA A 612 -0.99 -24.46 -1.73
CA ALA A 612 -1.80 -25.46 -2.41
C ALA A 612 -0.96 -26.26 -3.41
N ILE A 613 -0.02 -25.60 -4.11
CA ILE A 613 0.91 -26.24 -5.04
C ILE A 613 1.90 -27.15 -4.32
N TYR A 614 2.43 -26.74 -3.16
CA TYR A 614 3.28 -27.60 -2.32
C TYR A 614 2.55 -28.89 -1.92
N ARG A 615 1.32 -28.79 -1.42
CA ARG A 615 0.50 -29.97 -1.08
C ARG A 615 0.24 -30.85 -2.30
N TYR A 616 -0.09 -30.24 -3.44
CA TYR A 616 -0.33 -30.94 -4.70
C TYR A 616 0.92 -31.70 -5.18
N LEU A 617 2.09 -31.05 -5.16
CA LEU A 617 3.38 -31.63 -5.56
C LEU A 617 3.87 -32.75 -4.64
N ARG A 618 3.47 -32.78 -3.36
CA ARG A 618 3.78 -33.93 -2.48
C ARG A 618 3.18 -35.25 -2.98
N GLY A 619 2.18 -35.20 -3.88
CA GLY A 619 1.55 -36.39 -4.44
C GLY A 619 0.67 -37.16 -3.45
N VAL A 620 0.32 -36.51 -2.33
CA VAL A 620 -0.67 -37.01 -1.37
C VAL A 620 -2.02 -37.07 -2.06
N ASP A 621 -2.66 -38.22 -2.01
CA ASP A 621 -3.99 -38.41 -2.57
C ASP A 621 -5.04 -37.69 -1.71
N PRO A 622 -5.88 -36.81 -2.31
CA PRO A 622 -6.93 -36.09 -1.59
C PRO A 622 -8.21 -36.93 -1.43
N THR A 623 -8.09 -38.23 -1.25
CA THR A 623 -9.16 -39.11 -0.81
C THR A 623 -8.60 -40.17 0.15
N THR A 624 -7.50 -40.85 -0.20
CA THR A 624 -6.88 -41.86 0.68
C THR A 624 -5.87 -41.29 1.68
N GLY A 625 -5.35 -40.07 1.45
CA GLY A 625 -4.28 -39.47 2.26
C GLY A 625 -2.89 -40.08 2.04
N GLU A 626 -2.75 -41.05 1.13
CA GLU A 626 -1.48 -41.74 0.87
C GLU A 626 -0.59 -40.99 -0.13
N ALA A 627 0.73 -40.99 0.10
CA ALA A 627 1.70 -40.33 -0.77
C ALA A 627 2.11 -41.22 -1.95
N GLY A 628 1.51 -41.01 -3.12
CA GLY A 628 1.81 -41.80 -4.31
C GLY A 628 3.07 -41.33 -5.07
N THR A 629 4.18 -42.05 -4.96
CA THR A 629 5.45 -41.74 -5.67
C THR A 629 5.26 -41.56 -7.18
N ALA A 630 4.45 -42.40 -7.82
CA ALA A 630 4.14 -42.28 -9.26
C ALA A 630 3.38 -40.98 -9.61
N ARG A 631 2.48 -40.53 -8.72
CA ARG A 631 1.74 -39.26 -8.87
C ARG A 631 2.68 -38.07 -8.68
N ARG A 632 3.55 -38.10 -7.67
CA ARG A 632 4.62 -37.12 -7.42
C ARG A 632 5.51 -36.94 -8.66
N LEU A 633 6.03 -38.04 -9.22
CA LEU A 633 6.84 -38.03 -10.44
C LEU A 633 6.12 -37.41 -11.65
N LYS A 634 4.84 -37.78 -11.88
CA LYS A 634 4.03 -37.20 -12.96
C LYS A 634 3.84 -35.68 -12.81
N LEU A 635 3.59 -35.21 -11.60
CA LEU A 635 3.40 -33.78 -11.32
C LEU A 635 4.70 -32.97 -11.42
N LEU A 636 5.83 -33.56 -11.02
CA LEU A 636 7.15 -32.97 -11.23
C LEU A 636 7.52 -32.87 -12.72
N GLY A 637 7.19 -33.89 -13.53
CA GLY A 637 7.37 -33.84 -14.98
C GLY A 637 6.53 -32.73 -15.64
N GLN A 638 5.27 -32.55 -15.23
CA GLN A 638 4.43 -31.44 -15.70
C GLN A 638 5.01 -30.07 -15.33
N LEU A 639 5.66 -29.95 -14.17
CA LEU A 639 6.33 -28.73 -13.74
C LEU A 639 7.60 -28.47 -14.56
N ASP A 640 8.42 -29.48 -14.83
CA ASP A 640 9.62 -29.38 -15.68
C ASP A 640 9.27 -28.95 -17.12
N ASP A 641 8.21 -29.52 -17.71
CA ASP A 641 7.76 -29.12 -19.05
C ASP A 641 7.28 -27.66 -19.10
N ALA A 642 6.50 -27.22 -18.10
CA ALA A 642 6.14 -25.81 -17.98
C ALA A 642 7.34 -24.91 -17.71
N ALA A 643 8.35 -25.40 -16.98
CA ALA A 643 9.58 -24.66 -16.72
C ALA A 643 10.38 -24.44 -18.00
N LYS A 644 10.53 -25.46 -18.86
CA LYS A 644 11.12 -25.32 -20.20
C LYS A 644 10.43 -24.19 -20.97
N GLU A 645 9.11 -24.24 -21.09
CA GLU A 645 8.32 -23.20 -21.81
C GLU A 645 8.53 -21.78 -21.24
N CYS A 646 8.59 -21.62 -19.92
CA CYS A 646 8.74 -20.31 -19.26
C CYS A 646 10.18 -19.78 -19.30
N MET A 647 11.18 -20.66 -19.33
CA MET A 647 12.60 -20.33 -19.30
C MET A 647 13.19 -20.00 -20.69
N GLU A 648 12.47 -20.31 -21.76
CA GLU A 648 12.89 -19.99 -23.13
C GLU A 648 13.21 -18.49 -23.31
N PRO A 649 14.41 -18.12 -23.82
CA PRO A 649 14.80 -16.71 -23.98
C PRO A 649 13.92 -15.92 -24.95
N THR A 650 13.46 -16.55 -26.04
CA THR A 650 12.74 -15.86 -27.11
C THR A 650 11.33 -15.41 -26.67
N PRO A 651 10.48 -16.27 -26.07
CA PRO A 651 9.18 -15.86 -25.53
C PRO A 651 9.29 -14.78 -24.44
N TRP A 652 10.29 -14.87 -23.55
CA TRP A 652 10.53 -13.85 -22.52
C TRP A 652 10.88 -12.49 -23.13
N ARG A 653 11.79 -12.46 -24.11
CA ARG A 653 12.16 -11.22 -24.81
C ARG A 653 10.98 -10.60 -25.56
N ASP A 654 10.22 -11.42 -26.30
CA ASP A 654 9.04 -10.97 -27.05
C ASP A 654 7.96 -10.43 -26.11
N TYR A 655 7.77 -11.07 -24.95
CA TYR A 655 6.89 -10.59 -23.88
C TYR A 655 7.35 -9.24 -23.29
N LEU A 656 8.64 -9.06 -23.00
CA LEU A 656 9.16 -7.78 -22.49
C LEU A 656 9.00 -6.63 -23.51
N LEU A 657 8.99 -6.93 -24.82
CA LEU A 657 8.61 -5.94 -25.83
C LEU A 657 7.13 -5.54 -25.73
N ARG A 658 6.23 -6.40 -25.21
CA ARG A 658 4.84 -6.03 -24.90
C ARG A 658 4.74 -5.17 -23.65
N VAL A 659 5.57 -5.42 -22.63
CA VAL A 659 5.69 -4.55 -21.44
C VAL A 659 6.11 -3.13 -21.85
N LYS A 660 7.15 -2.99 -22.69
CA LYS A 660 7.54 -1.69 -23.27
C LYS A 660 6.45 -1.07 -24.15
N HIS A 661 5.77 -1.87 -24.98
CA HIS A 661 4.65 -1.41 -25.83
C HIS A 661 3.45 -0.89 -25.01
N ALA A 662 3.20 -1.45 -23.83
CA ALA A 662 2.21 -0.95 -22.87
C ALA A 662 2.67 0.31 -22.11
N GLY A 663 3.80 0.93 -22.49
CA GLY A 663 4.31 2.18 -21.91
C GLY A 663 5.18 2.03 -20.67
N PHE A 664 5.31 0.82 -20.12
CA PHE A 664 6.16 0.54 -18.96
C PHE A 664 7.60 0.29 -19.44
N VAL A 665 8.33 1.37 -19.69
CA VAL A 665 9.68 1.32 -20.29
C VAL A 665 10.83 1.18 -19.27
N SER A 666 10.59 1.50 -17.98
CA SER A 666 11.56 1.27 -16.89
C SER A 666 10.89 0.83 -15.58
N GLN A 667 11.65 0.19 -14.69
CA GLN A 667 11.20 -0.28 -13.35
C GLN A 667 10.59 0.84 -12.48
N SER A 668 10.89 2.10 -12.76
CA SER A 668 10.31 3.27 -12.09
C SER A 668 8.79 3.41 -12.34
N LEU A 669 8.32 2.93 -13.50
CA LEU A 669 6.92 2.99 -13.95
C LEU A 669 6.09 1.78 -13.49
N VAL A 670 6.73 0.73 -12.96
CA VAL A 670 6.04 -0.50 -12.55
C VAL A 670 5.69 -0.43 -11.07
N ALA A 671 4.40 -0.52 -10.74
CA ALA A 671 3.91 -0.49 -9.37
C ALA A 671 4.04 -1.84 -8.64
N SER A 672 4.00 -2.95 -9.38
CA SER A 672 4.09 -4.31 -8.85
C SER A 672 4.76 -5.23 -9.88
N GLU A 673 5.90 -5.82 -9.51
CA GLU A 673 6.63 -6.78 -10.35
C GLU A 673 5.83 -8.07 -10.55
N ASN A 674 5.05 -8.46 -9.54
CA ASN A 674 4.10 -9.58 -9.64
C ASN A 674 3.11 -9.41 -10.80
N ALA A 675 2.72 -8.19 -11.18
CA ALA A 675 1.84 -7.99 -12.32
C ALA A 675 2.52 -8.36 -13.65
N ILE A 676 3.81 -8.06 -13.79
CA ILE A 676 4.63 -8.47 -14.95
C ILE A 676 4.79 -9.99 -14.98
N VAL A 677 5.02 -10.62 -13.83
CA VAL A 677 5.26 -12.06 -13.73
C VAL A 677 3.97 -12.87 -13.97
N ASN A 678 2.85 -12.46 -13.36
CA ASN A 678 1.56 -13.11 -13.55
C ASN A 678 1.06 -12.96 -15.01
N ALA A 679 1.26 -11.80 -15.63
CA ALA A 679 0.92 -11.59 -17.05
C ALA A 679 1.80 -12.43 -18.01
N TYR A 680 3.04 -12.77 -17.65
CA TYR A 680 3.87 -13.68 -18.44
C TYR A 680 3.29 -15.10 -18.46
N ALA A 681 2.76 -15.60 -17.34
CA ALA A 681 2.08 -16.89 -17.31
C ALA A 681 0.86 -16.94 -18.24
N PHE A 682 0.09 -15.85 -18.32
CA PHE A 682 -1.00 -15.73 -19.31
C PHE A 682 -0.47 -15.66 -20.75
N TYR A 683 0.65 -14.99 -21.01
CA TYR A 683 1.28 -15.00 -22.34
C TYR A 683 1.68 -16.42 -22.78
N ILE A 684 2.32 -17.21 -21.90
CA ILE A 684 2.66 -18.61 -22.20
C ILE A 684 1.41 -19.47 -22.40
N ARG A 685 0.41 -19.38 -21.50
CA ARG A 685 -0.86 -20.13 -21.65
C ARG A 685 -1.62 -19.75 -22.92
N GLY A 686 -1.64 -18.47 -23.31
CA GLY A 686 -2.27 -18.01 -24.55
C GLY A 686 -1.60 -18.55 -25.82
N ARG A 687 -0.26 -18.66 -25.82
CA ARG A 687 0.47 -19.36 -26.91
C ARG A 687 0.07 -20.83 -26.99
N LYS A 688 -0.05 -21.51 -25.85
CA LYS A 688 -0.46 -22.92 -25.75
C LYS A 688 -1.92 -23.16 -26.13
N ALA A 689 -2.79 -22.16 -25.92
CA ALA A 689 -4.18 -22.15 -26.37
C ALA A 689 -4.35 -21.79 -27.86
N GLY A 690 -3.26 -21.66 -28.63
CA GLY A 690 -3.32 -21.39 -30.07
C GLY A 690 -3.70 -19.95 -30.44
N VAL A 691 -3.69 -19.00 -29.51
CA VAL A 691 -4.07 -17.60 -29.77
C VAL A 691 -3.14 -16.99 -30.83
N PRO A 692 -3.67 -16.44 -31.95
CA PRO A 692 -2.85 -15.80 -32.99
C PRO A 692 -1.98 -14.69 -32.40
N LYS A 693 -0.68 -14.66 -32.77
CA LYS A 693 0.32 -13.79 -32.13
C LYS A 693 -0.11 -12.32 -32.01
N SER A 694 -0.69 -11.72 -33.05
CA SER A 694 -1.18 -10.32 -32.99
C SER A 694 -2.22 -10.12 -31.89
N LYS A 695 -3.20 -11.02 -31.79
CA LYS A 695 -4.28 -10.94 -30.81
C LYS A 695 -3.80 -11.21 -29.40
N LEU A 696 -2.84 -12.11 -29.23
CA LEU A 696 -2.17 -12.31 -27.94
C LEU A 696 -1.35 -11.08 -27.54
N ASP A 697 -0.59 -10.49 -28.47
CA ASP A 697 0.22 -9.30 -28.24
C ASP A 697 -0.63 -8.07 -27.84
N GLU A 698 -1.77 -7.87 -28.51
CA GLU A 698 -2.79 -6.85 -28.19
C GLU A 698 -3.38 -7.10 -26.78
N MET A 699 -3.91 -8.30 -26.55
CA MET A 699 -4.54 -8.67 -25.28
C MET A 699 -3.58 -8.53 -24.09
N ILE A 700 -2.36 -9.06 -24.20
CA ILE A 700 -1.38 -9.04 -23.09
C ILE A 700 -0.88 -7.62 -22.80
N ALA A 701 -0.71 -6.76 -23.82
CA ALA A 701 -0.36 -5.36 -23.59
C ALA A 701 -1.50 -4.60 -22.88
N ARG A 702 -2.76 -4.81 -23.28
CA ARG A 702 -3.95 -4.24 -22.61
C ARG A 702 -4.14 -4.78 -21.19
N TRP A 703 -3.96 -6.09 -20.98
CA TRP A 703 -4.01 -6.74 -19.66
C TRP A 703 -2.93 -6.20 -18.72
N LEU A 704 -1.69 -6.06 -19.19
CA LEU A 704 -0.59 -5.43 -18.43
C LEU A 704 -0.95 -4.01 -18.00
N PHE A 705 -1.44 -3.19 -18.92
CA PHE A 705 -1.84 -1.82 -18.62
C PHE A 705 -2.99 -1.78 -17.61
N GLY A 706 -4.05 -2.57 -17.81
CA GLY A 706 -5.21 -2.62 -16.92
C GLY A 706 -4.85 -3.13 -15.52
N THR A 707 -4.03 -4.17 -15.40
CA THR A 707 -3.63 -4.77 -14.12
C THR A 707 -2.69 -3.85 -13.31
N LEU A 708 -1.79 -3.12 -13.97
CA LEU A 708 -0.92 -2.13 -13.33
C LEU A 708 -1.68 -0.85 -12.97
N LEU A 709 -2.62 -0.39 -13.81
CA LEU A 709 -3.50 0.76 -13.54
C LEU A 709 -4.42 0.51 -12.33
N THR A 710 -5.01 -0.68 -12.23
CA THR A 710 -5.95 -1.06 -11.16
C THR A 710 -5.27 -1.65 -9.93
N ALA A 711 -3.95 -1.81 -9.95
CA ALA A 711 -3.16 -2.47 -8.91
C ALA A 711 -3.58 -3.92 -8.58
N ARG A 712 -4.19 -4.62 -9.55
CA ARG A 712 -4.82 -5.95 -9.40
C ARG A 712 -3.96 -6.98 -8.64
N TYR A 713 -2.64 -6.96 -8.86
CA TYR A 713 -1.69 -7.89 -8.23
C TYR A 713 -0.78 -7.25 -7.16
N SER A 714 -1.24 -6.20 -6.47
CA SER A 714 -0.40 -5.48 -5.48
C SER A 714 -0.61 -5.96 -4.04
N ALA A 715 -1.84 -6.31 -3.63
CA ALA A 715 -2.15 -6.69 -2.25
C ALA A 715 -2.33 -8.21 -2.08
N SER A 716 -3.26 -8.82 -2.82
CA SER A 716 -3.60 -10.25 -2.73
C SER A 716 -3.22 -11.00 -4.01
N SER A 717 -1.97 -10.81 -4.46
CA SER A 717 -1.47 -11.29 -5.77
C SER A 717 -1.83 -12.76 -6.05
N GLU A 718 -1.47 -13.69 -5.16
CA GLU A 718 -1.71 -15.13 -5.38
C GLU A 718 -3.20 -15.48 -5.46
N THR A 719 -4.06 -14.86 -4.64
CA THR A 719 -5.50 -15.13 -4.64
C THR A 719 -6.16 -14.63 -5.92
N ILE A 720 -5.82 -13.43 -6.38
CA ILE A 720 -6.41 -12.85 -7.58
C ILE A 720 -5.84 -13.53 -8.83
N PHE A 721 -4.55 -13.87 -8.84
CA PHE A 721 -3.93 -14.63 -9.92
C PHE A 721 -4.52 -16.04 -10.03
N GLU A 722 -4.85 -16.70 -8.92
CA GLU A 722 -5.55 -17.99 -8.95
C GLU A 722 -6.98 -17.85 -9.50
N GLN A 723 -7.71 -16.79 -9.14
CA GLN A 723 -9.03 -16.50 -9.70
C GLN A 723 -8.97 -16.27 -11.21
N ASP A 724 -7.97 -15.52 -11.69
CA ASP A 724 -7.79 -15.24 -13.12
C ASP A 724 -7.27 -16.48 -13.89
N LEU A 725 -6.40 -17.30 -13.28
CA LEU A 725 -6.01 -18.59 -13.83
C LEU A 725 -7.21 -19.55 -13.93
N ALA A 726 -8.09 -19.58 -12.93
CA ALA A 726 -9.27 -20.44 -12.94
C ALA A 726 -10.24 -20.12 -14.10
N ARG A 727 -10.34 -18.85 -14.51
CA ARG A 727 -11.11 -18.43 -15.70
C ARG A 727 -10.56 -19.05 -16.99
N VAL A 728 -9.22 -19.13 -17.13
CA VAL A 728 -8.54 -19.73 -18.29
C VAL A 728 -8.15 -21.21 -18.10
N ALA A 729 -8.55 -21.83 -16.99
CA ALA A 729 -8.28 -23.24 -16.68
C ALA A 729 -9.36 -24.19 -17.23
N ARG A 730 -10.57 -23.69 -17.46
CA ARG A 730 -11.72 -24.46 -17.99
C ARG A 730 -11.77 -24.53 -19.52
N LEU A 731 -10.84 -23.86 -20.20
CA LEU A 731 -10.79 -23.76 -21.65
C LEU A 731 -10.13 -25.01 -22.24
N GLY A 732 -10.67 -25.50 -23.36
CA GLY A 732 -10.09 -26.61 -24.09
C GLY A 732 -8.72 -26.26 -24.69
N ALA A 733 -7.97 -27.29 -25.09
CA ALA A 733 -6.85 -27.07 -26.01
C ALA A 733 -7.39 -26.38 -27.29
N GLU A 734 -6.68 -25.37 -27.78
CA GLU A 734 -7.04 -24.57 -28.97
C GLU A 734 -8.27 -23.63 -28.85
N ASP A 735 -8.85 -23.41 -27.65
CA ASP A 735 -9.90 -22.39 -27.45
C ASP A 735 -9.34 -20.96 -27.31
N ALA A 736 -8.82 -20.44 -28.42
CA ALA A 736 -8.24 -19.10 -28.52
C ALA A 736 -9.25 -17.97 -28.18
N ASP A 737 -10.50 -18.09 -28.66
CA ASP A 737 -11.54 -17.07 -28.44
C ASP A 737 -12.10 -17.11 -27.01
N GLY A 738 -12.18 -18.28 -26.38
CA GLY A 738 -12.45 -18.40 -24.95
C GLY A 738 -11.37 -17.75 -24.10
N PHE A 739 -10.08 -17.92 -24.46
CA PHE A 739 -8.96 -17.30 -23.74
C PHE A 739 -9.02 -15.77 -23.78
N LEU A 740 -9.27 -15.20 -24.96
CA LEU A 740 -9.39 -13.75 -25.13
C LEU A 740 -10.60 -13.19 -24.37
N ARG A 741 -11.76 -13.84 -24.43
CA ARG A 741 -12.97 -13.41 -23.69
C ARG A 741 -12.77 -13.46 -22.18
N ALA A 742 -12.19 -14.53 -21.64
CA ALA A 742 -11.98 -14.70 -20.21
C ALA A 742 -11.12 -13.58 -19.58
N LEU A 743 -10.12 -13.08 -20.30
CA LEU A 743 -9.29 -11.95 -19.85
C LEU A 743 -10.01 -10.59 -20.04
N ASP A 744 -10.76 -10.40 -21.12
CA ASP A 744 -11.49 -9.13 -21.31
C ASP A 744 -12.65 -8.97 -20.32
N GLU A 745 -13.37 -10.04 -20.00
CA GLU A 745 -14.39 -10.10 -18.95
C GLU A 745 -13.78 -9.76 -17.57
N ALA A 746 -12.65 -10.37 -17.21
CA ALA A 746 -11.96 -10.10 -15.95
C ALA A 746 -11.44 -8.64 -15.84
N MET A 747 -11.12 -7.99 -16.96
CA MET A 747 -10.86 -6.54 -17.00
C MET A 747 -12.16 -5.73 -16.86
N GLY A 748 -13.22 -6.09 -17.59
CA GLY A 748 -14.50 -5.40 -17.61
C GLY A 748 -15.20 -5.35 -16.24
N GLU A 749 -15.06 -6.40 -15.44
CA GLU A 749 -15.50 -6.43 -14.03
C GLU A 749 -14.83 -5.36 -13.16
N THR A 750 -13.62 -4.93 -13.51
CA THR A 750 -12.81 -3.99 -12.71
C THR A 750 -12.81 -2.58 -13.28
N ILE A 751 -12.83 -2.47 -14.62
CA ILE A 751 -12.76 -1.23 -15.39
C ILE A 751 -14.15 -1.00 -16.01
N THR A 752 -15.09 -0.69 -15.13
CA THR A 752 -16.50 -0.42 -15.45
C THR A 752 -16.66 0.89 -16.26
N GLY A 753 -17.87 1.15 -16.77
CA GLY A 753 -18.15 2.35 -17.57
C GLY A 753 -17.89 3.68 -16.84
N ASP A 754 -18.17 3.72 -15.54
CA ASP A 754 -17.98 4.85 -14.63
C ASP A 754 -16.55 4.94 -14.03
N TYR A 755 -15.75 3.87 -14.14
CA TYR A 755 -14.36 3.84 -13.66
C TYR A 755 -13.56 5.03 -14.21
N TRP A 756 -13.70 5.32 -15.50
CA TRP A 756 -12.97 6.37 -16.18
C TRP A 756 -13.35 7.78 -15.72
N THR A 757 -14.61 8.03 -15.36
CA THR A 757 -15.13 9.36 -15.04
C THR A 757 -15.10 9.69 -13.54
N HIS A 758 -15.14 8.67 -12.68
CA HIS A 758 -15.19 8.84 -11.22
C HIS A 758 -14.01 8.18 -10.52
N SER A 759 -13.88 6.86 -10.60
CA SER A 759 -12.88 6.09 -9.83
C SER A 759 -11.44 6.46 -10.16
N LEU A 760 -11.11 6.58 -11.45
CA LEU A 760 -9.78 6.97 -11.92
C LEU A 760 -9.46 8.43 -11.61
N VAL A 761 -10.42 9.34 -11.79
CA VAL A 761 -10.27 10.77 -11.45
C VAL A 761 -10.01 10.92 -9.94
N SER A 762 -10.68 10.13 -9.11
CA SER A 762 -10.42 10.08 -7.67
C SER A 762 -9.07 9.43 -7.32
N ALA A 763 -8.62 8.40 -8.05
CA ALA A 763 -7.32 7.77 -7.85
C ALA A 763 -6.14 8.69 -8.21
N LEU A 764 -6.38 9.66 -9.10
CA LEU A 764 -5.45 10.74 -9.44
C LEU A 764 -5.40 11.87 -8.38
N GLU A 765 -6.28 11.89 -7.37
CA GLU A 765 -6.12 12.73 -6.19
C GLU A 765 -5.10 12.11 -5.23
N THR A 766 -3.83 12.20 -5.59
CA THR A 766 -2.73 11.60 -4.83
C THR A 766 -1.46 12.44 -4.91
N GLN A 767 -0.68 12.42 -3.83
CA GLN A 767 0.69 12.96 -3.78
C GLN A 767 1.76 11.87 -3.96
N LYS A 768 1.35 10.60 -4.08
CA LYS A 768 2.28 9.47 -4.25
C LYS A 768 2.65 9.36 -5.73
N ALA A 769 3.85 9.78 -6.12
CA ALA A 769 4.33 9.70 -7.50
C ALA A 769 4.33 8.28 -8.09
N ARG A 770 4.47 7.24 -7.24
CA ARG A 770 4.33 5.81 -7.62
C ARG A 770 2.91 5.25 -7.48
N ALA A 771 1.88 6.09 -7.38
CA ALA A 771 0.50 5.61 -7.38
C ALA A 771 0.14 4.97 -8.73
N PRO A 772 -0.64 3.87 -8.76
CA PRO A 772 -1.04 3.16 -9.98
C PRO A 772 -1.54 4.07 -11.11
N ALA A 773 -2.51 4.95 -10.81
CA ALA A 773 -3.05 5.90 -11.78
C ALA A 773 -2.03 6.93 -12.30
N ALA A 774 -1.08 7.36 -11.46
CA ALA A 774 -0.04 8.32 -11.85
C ALA A 774 1.03 7.68 -12.75
N LEU A 775 1.41 6.43 -12.47
CA LEU A 775 2.31 5.67 -13.33
C LEU A 775 1.64 5.26 -14.64
N ALA A 776 0.36 4.89 -14.60
CA ALA A 776 -0.44 4.62 -15.79
C ALA A 776 -0.64 5.86 -16.67
N PHE A 777 -0.71 7.08 -16.10
CA PHE A 777 -0.70 8.32 -16.88
C PHE A 777 0.60 8.47 -17.69
N ARG A 778 1.77 8.28 -17.05
CA ARG A 778 3.07 8.31 -17.75
C ARG A 778 3.19 7.22 -18.80
N ALA A 779 2.75 6.00 -18.48
CA ALA A 779 2.70 4.89 -19.44
C ALA A 779 1.79 5.23 -20.63
N ALA A 780 0.62 5.85 -20.40
CA ALA A 780 -0.27 6.30 -21.47
C ALA A 780 0.39 7.31 -22.39
N GLN A 781 1.11 8.29 -21.84
CA GLN A 781 1.89 9.25 -22.64
C GLN A 781 2.97 8.55 -23.49
N VAL A 782 3.63 7.51 -22.97
CA VAL A 782 4.57 6.69 -23.77
C VAL A 782 3.85 5.92 -24.88
N VAL A 783 2.71 5.27 -24.60
CA VAL A 783 1.88 4.56 -25.60
C VAL A 783 1.44 5.49 -26.74
N LEU A 784 1.12 6.74 -26.41
CA LEU A 784 0.67 7.77 -27.36
C LEU A 784 1.82 8.50 -28.08
N GLY A 785 3.09 8.16 -27.80
CA GLY A 785 4.25 8.80 -28.44
C GLY A 785 4.46 10.27 -28.04
N THR A 786 3.96 10.67 -26.87
CA THR A 786 4.04 12.03 -26.33
C THR A 786 5.49 12.50 -26.13
N ARG A 787 5.75 13.79 -26.39
CA ARG A 787 7.02 14.45 -26.07
C ARG A 787 7.06 14.87 -24.60
N ALA A 788 8.24 15.16 -24.06
CA ALA A 788 8.34 15.76 -22.72
C ALA A 788 7.95 17.25 -22.76
N LEU A 789 7.43 17.78 -21.66
CA LEU A 789 6.87 19.14 -21.67
C LEU A 789 7.99 20.17 -21.88
N PHE A 790 7.77 21.10 -22.81
CA PHE A 790 8.77 22.06 -23.30
C PHE A 790 10.00 21.44 -23.99
N SER A 791 9.96 20.16 -24.38
CA SER A 791 11.06 19.47 -25.06
C SER A 791 10.65 18.91 -26.42
N ASP A 792 11.62 18.73 -27.32
CA ASP A 792 11.43 17.97 -28.55
C ASP A 792 11.71 16.46 -28.38
N GLN A 793 12.20 16.02 -27.23
CA GLN A 793 12.46 14.60 -26.98
C GLN A 793 11.17 13.84 -26.65
N LEU A 794 11.05 12.61 -27.14
CA LEU A 794 10.00 11.67 -26.72
C LEU A 794 10.13 11.40 -25.22
N LEU A 795 9.01 11.37 -24.49
CA LEU A 795 9.01 11.12 -23.05
C LEU A 795 9.67 9.79 -22.69
N GLN A 796 9.52 8.77 -23.55
CA GLN A 796 10.20 7.47 -23.44
C GLN A 796 11.71 7.62 -23.23
N ASN A 797 12.38 8.51 -23.96
CA ASN A 797 13.84 8.66 -23.92
C ASN A 797 14.34 9.28 -22.60
N LEU A 798 13.47 9.98 -21.86
CA LEU A 798 13.78 10.50 -20.53
C LEU A 798 13.48 9.47 -19.41
N LEU A 799 12.57 8.53 -19.67
CA LEU A 799 12.16 7.49 -18.72
C LEU A 799 12.96 6.18 -18.84
N ASP A 800 13.60 5.96 -20.00
CA ASP A 800 14.49 4.83 -20.32
C ASP A 800 15.73 5.36 -21.09
N PRO A 801 16.62 6.14 -20.42
CA PRO A 801 17.76 6.77 -21.08
C PRO A 801 18.86 5.75 -21.44
N PRO A 802 19.56 5.91 -22.58
CA PRO A 802 20.53 4.93 -23.08
C PRO A 802 21.80 4.78 -22.24
N ALA A 803 22.03 5.67 -21.27
CA ALA A 803 23.10 5.56 -20.28
C ALA A 803 22.64 6.19 -18.96
N GLN A 804 23.06 5.60 -17.83
CA GLN A 804 22.87 6.21 -16.51
C GLN A 804 23.89 7.33 -16.31
N GLY A 805 23.41 8.58 -16.23
CA GLY A 805 24.24 9.75 -15.95
C GLY A 805 24.24 10.13 -14.47
N ALA A 806 25.12 11.06 -14.09
CA ALA A 806 25.17 11.62 -12.73
C ALA A 806 23.96 12.48 -12.33
N ARG A 807 22.97 12.63 -13.22
CA ARG A 807 21.68 13.33 -13.01
C ARG A 807 20.57 12.55 -13.69
N SER A 808 19.36 12.66 -13.16
CA SER A 808 18.14 12.10 -13.75
C SER A 808 17.81 12.75 -15.09
N ALA A 809 17.43 11.93 -16.09
CA ALA A 809 17.07 12.42 -17.43
C ALA A 809 15.69 13.11 -17.49
N SER A 810 14.74 12.67 -16.65
CA SER A 810 13.47 13.37 -16.37
C SER A 810 13.45 13.87 -14.93
N GLU A 811 12.92 15.08 -14.70
CA GLU A 811 12.54 15.55 -13.37
C GLU A 811 11.05 15.95 -13.36
N ALA A 812 10.33 15.49 -12.34
CA ALA A 812 8.92 15.79 -12.17
C ALA A 812 8.75 17.20 -11.58
N HIS A 813 8.41 18.18 -12.42
CA HIS A 813 8.32 19.58 -12.05
C HIS A 813 6.89 20.01 -11.67
N HIS A 814 6.76 20.87 -10.66
CA HIS A 814 5.48 21.48 -10.25
C HIS A 814 5.05 22.60 -11.20
N LEU A 815 4.03 22.34 -12.03
CA LEU A 815 3.44 23.30 -12.98
C LEU A 815 2.98 24.62 -12.32
N PHE A 816 2.54 24.54 -11.08
CA PHE A 816 2.43 25.68 -10.17
C PHE A 816 3.53 25.51 -9.10
N PRO A 817 4.66 26.25 -9.19
CA PRO A 817 5.80 26.04 -8.31
C PRO A 817 5.50 26.26 -6.83
N VAL A 818 6.19 25.49 -5.98
CA VAL A 818 5.98 25.46 -4.53
C VAL A 818 6.06 26.85 -3.89
N ALA A 819 7.05 27.67 -4.27
CA ALA A 819 7.21 29.03 -3.76
C ALA A 819 6.05 29.96 -4.15
N TRP A 820 5.53 29.82 -5.38
CA TRP A 820 4.41 30.62 -5.90
C TRP A 820 3.09 30.30 -5.18
N LEU A 821 2.86 29.02 -4.87
CA LEU A 821 1.71 28.54 -4.11
C LEU A 821 1.77 29.00 -2.65
N GLN A 822 2.93 28.87 -2.00
CA GLN A 822 3.15 29.31 -0.62
C GLN A 822 2.94 30.81 -0.44
N ALA A 823 3.37 31.62 -1.41
CA ALA A 823 3.15 33.07 -1.44
C ALA A 823 1.66 33.45 -1.56
N ARG A 824 0.80 32.53 -2.02
CA ARG A 824 -0.66 32.69 -2.13
C ARG A 824 -1.43 32.00 -1.00
N GLY A 825 -0.75 31.63 0.09
CA GLY A 825 -1.36 31.00 1.26
C GLY A 825 -1.58 29.49 1.15
N ILE A 826 -1.36 28.89 -0.03
CA ILE A 826 -1.48 27.44 -0.24
C ILE A 826 -0.22 26.78 0.32
N ARG A 827 -0.30 26.33 1.59
CA ARG A 827 0.81 25.71 2.33
C ARG A 827 0.66 24.21 2.56
N ASP A 828 -0.52 23.63 2.27
CA ASP A 828 -0.74 22.20 2.42
C ASP A 828 0.07 21.39 1.40
N ARG A 829 1.01 20.57 1.90
CA ARG A 829 1.84 19.68 1.11
C ARG A 829 1.01 18.66 0.31
N ARG A 830 -0.15 18.22 0.82
CA ARG A 830 -1.05 17.30 0.09
C ARG A 830 -1.57 17.95 -1.19
N LEU A 831 -1.94 19.24 -1.14
CA LEU A 831 -2.41 19.98 -2.31
C LEU A 831 -1.25 20.29 -3.28
N ILE A 832 -0.16 20.87 -2.76
CA ILE A 832 1.01 21.27 -3.57
C ILE A 832 1.59 20.09 -4.37
N ASN A 833 1.75 18.93 -3.73
CA ASN A 833 2.42 17.76 -4.30
C ASN A 833 1.47 16.80 -5.04
N GLN A 834 0.24 17.21 -5.37
CA GLN A 834 -0.62 16.34 -6.18
C GLN A 834 0.03 15.99 -7.52
N VAL A 835 -0.13 14.76 -7.99
CA VAL A 835 0.39 14.32 -9.30
C VAL A 835 -0.17 15.13 -10.46
N ALA A 836 -1.38 15.69 -10.31
CA ALA A 836 -1.97 16.64 -11.26
C ALA A 836 -1.32 18.03 -11.25
N ASN A 837 -0.43 18.34 -10.32
CA ASN A 837 0.48 19.50 -10.39
C ASN A 837 1.84 19.15 -11.03
N LEU A 838 2.14 17.87 -11.30
CA LEU A 838 3.45 17.44 -11.78
C LEU A 838 3.45 17.20 -13.29
N ALA A 839 4.55 17.55 -13.96
CA ALA A 839 4.84 17.18 -15.34
C ALA A 839 6.31 16.81 -15.51
N ASP A 840 6.58 15.83 -16.37
CA ASP A 840 7.93 15.46 -16.77
C ASP A 840 8.48 16.47 -17.79
N VAL A 841 9.56 17.15 -17.41
CA VAL A 841 10.28 18.17 -18.20
C VAL A 841 11.75 17.76 -18.34
N GLY A 842 12.42 18.31 -19.36
CA GLY A 842 13.87 18.18 -19.49
C GLY A 842 14.61 18.94 -18.38
N TRP A 843 15.81 18.45 -18.03
CA TRP A 843 16.64 19.04 -16.96
C TRP A 843 17.01 20.51 -17.22
N HIS A 844 17.26 20.89 -18.47
CA HIS A 844 17.58 22.28 -18.83
C HIS A 844 16.37 23.19 -18.64
N GLU A 845 15.18 22.74 -19.04
CA GLU A 845 13.92 23.46 -18.92
C GLU A 845 13.51 23.67 -17.45
N ASN A 846 13.74 22.67 -16.59
CA ASN A 846 13.48 22.76 -15.15
C ASN A 846 14.18 23.99 -14.51
N SER A 847 15.44 24.24 -14.88
CA SER A 847 16.22 25.38 -14.36
C SER A 847 15.65 26.75 -14.72
N VAL A 848 14.81 26.84 -15.76
CA VAL A 848 14.24 28.09 -16.27
C VAL A 848 12.91 28.45 -15.60
N ILE A 849 12.15 27.46 -15.11
CA ILE A 849 10.84 27.69 -14.50
C ILE A 849 11.00 28.33 -13.11
N SER A 850 11.92 27.82 -12.29
CA SER A 850 12.25 28.36 -10.96
C SER A 850 10.99 28.54 -10.08
N GLY A 851 10.91 29.60 -9.27
CA GLY A 851 9.76 29.92 -8.41
C GLY A 851 8.67 30.78 -9.07
N HIS A 852 8.70 30.98 -10.39
CA HIS A 852 7.79 31.90 -11.09
C HIS A 852 6.39 31.31 -11.30
N GLY A 853 5.39 32.17 -11.49
CA GLY A 853 4.02 31.72 -11.80
C GLY A 853 3.90 31.21 -13.23
N PRO A 854 2.97 30.28 -13.54
CA PRO A 854 2.79 29.78 -14.90
C PRO A 854 2.45 30.89 -15.90
N ALA A 855 1.60 31.86 -15.54
CA ALA A 855 1.35 33.07 -16.35
C ALA A 855 2.62 33.89 -16.68
N GLU A 856 3.69 33.76 -15.90
CA GLU A 856 4.96 34.48 -16.12
C GLU A 856 5.96 33.63 -16.92
N TYR A 857 6.13 32.35 -16.56
CA TYR A 857 7.17 31.51 -17.16
C TYR A 857 6.72 30.87 -18.48
N VAL A 858 5.44 30.55 -18.66
CA VAL A 858 4.93 29.89 -19.88
C VAL A 858 5.15 30.78 -21.12
N PRO A 859 4.80 32.08 -21.14
CA PRO A 859 5.08 32.94 -22.29
C PRO A 859 6.58 33.06 -22.59
N ARG A 860 7.43 33.14 -21.56
CA ARG A 860 8.90 33.20 -21.70
C ARG A 860 9.46 31.91 -22.33
N LEU A 861 9.01 30.74 -21.87
CA LEU A 861 9.44 29.45 -22.45
C LEU A 861 8.94 29.30 -23.89
N ARG A 862 7.68 29.64 -24.16
CA ARG A 862 7.12 29.60 -25.53
C ARG A 862 7.91 30.49 -26.49
N GLN A 863 8.31 31.69 -26.07
CA GLN A 863 9.16 32.58 -26.85
C GLN A 863 10.59 32.00 -27.03
N LYS A 864 11.23 31.55 -25.94
CA LYS A 864 12.60 31.00 -25.95
C LYS A 864 12.74 29.75 -26.85
N LEU A 865 11.70 28.92 -26.89
CA LEU A 865 11.68 27.63 -27.60
C LEU A 865 10.94 27.67 -28.95
N ALA A 866 10.53 28.87 -29.40
CA ALA A 866 9.75 29.09 -30.62
C ALA A 866 8.51 28.15 -30.73
N ILE A 867 7.69 28.13 -29.67
CA ILE A 867 6.46 27.32 -29.60
C ILE A 867 5.26 28.17 -30.04
N ASP A 868 4.85 27.99 -31.31
CA ASP A 868 3.62 28.54 -31.87
C ASP A 868 2.35 28.01 -31.16
N ASP A 869 1.19 28.61 -31.47
CA ASP A 869 -0.09 28.26 -30.83
C ASP A 869 -0.52 26.82 -31.15
N ASP A 870 -0.27 26.34 -32.37
CA ASP A 870 -0.61 24.97 -32.79
C ASP A 870 0.21 23.91 -32.03
N ARG A 871 1.51 24.17 -31.84
CA ARG A 871 2.43 23.32 -31.05
C ARG A 871 2.13 23.42 -29.57
N TRP A 872 1.75 24.60 -29.07
CA TRP A 872 1.33 24.77 -27.68
C TRP A 872 0.02 24.03 -27.38
N GLY A 873 -0.96 24.10 -28.29
CA GLY A 873 -2.21 23.35 -28.20
C GLY A 873 -1.96 21.84 -28.15
N ARG A 874 -1.09 21.31 -29.03
CA ARG A 874 -0.67 19.90 -28.99
C ARG A 874 0.00 19.52 -27.67
N LEU A 875 0.97 20.31 -27.18
CA LEU A 875 1.62 20.05 -25.89
C LEU A 875 0.62 20.08 -24.72
N CYS A 876 -0.32 21.03 -24.71
CA CYS A 876 -1.37 21.05 -23.69
C CYS A 876 -2.22 19.77 -23.73
N ALA A 877 -2.61 19.38 -24.93
CA ALA A 877 -3.40 18.18 -25.19
C ALA A 877 -2.67 16.89 -24.76
N GLU A 878 -1.39 16.74 -25.10
CA GLU A 878 -0.51 15.61 -24.76
C GLU A 878 -0.19 15.52 -23.24
N HIS A 879 -0.18 16.64 -22.51
CA HIS A 879 0.13 16.70 -21.07
C HIS A 879 -1.09 16.85 -20.15
N ALA A 880 -2.30 16.63 -20.68
CA ALA A 880 -3.58 16.80 -19.97
C ALA A 880 -3.81 18.22 -19.41
N LEU A 881 -3.16 19.23 -19.97
CA LEU A 881 -3.30 20.63 -19.55
C LEU A 881 -4.59 21.23 -20.16
N PRO A 882 -5.40 21.96 -19.37
CA PRO A 882 -6.42 22.85 -19.91
C PRO A 882 -5.82 23.94 -20.81
N LEU A 883 -6.54 24.40 -21.84
CA LEU A 883 -6.12 25.60 -22.58
C LEU A 883 -6.26 26.83 -21.66
N GLY A 884 -5.25 27.69 -21.61
CA GLY A 884 -5.19 28.83 -20.69
C GLY A 884 -4.95 28.45 -19.22
N TRP A 885 -4.51 27.22 -18.93
CA TRP A 885 -4.23 26.74 -17.57
C TRP A 885 -3.25 27.63 -16.79
N GLU A 886 -2.37 28.33 -17.50
CA GLU A 886 -1.39 29.26 -16.92
C GLU A 886 -2.03 30.43 -16.17
N SER A 887 -3.30 30.72 -16.44
CA SER A 887 -4.12 31.76 -15.79
C SER A 887 -5.28 31.21 -14.95
N MET A 888 -5.40 29.89 -14.80
CA MET A 888 -6.46 29.25 -14.01
C MET A 888 -6.19 29.32 -12.51
N GLU A 889 -7.26 29.32 -11.72
CA GLU A 889 -7.15 29.12 -10.28
C GLU A 889 -6.78 27.67 -9.95
N TYR A 890 -5.91 27.49 -8.95
CA TYR A 890 -5.17 26.25 -8.76
C TYR A 890 -6.05 25.01 -8.52
N GLU A 891 -7.12 25.16 -7.75
CA GLU A 891 -8.05 24.04 -7.48
C GLU A 891 -8.87 23.64 -8.70
N GLU A 892 -9.22 24.60 -9.56
CA GLU A 892 -9.91 24.35 -10.83
C GLU A 892 -8.99 23.62 -11.80
N PHE A 893 -7.74 24.10 -11.93
CA PHE A 893 -6.69 23.45 -12.70
C PHE A 893 -6.50 21.98 -12.28
N LEU A 894 -6.36 21.69 -10.99
CA LEU A 894 -6.22 20.31 -10.48
C LEU A 894 -7.44 19.45 -10.81
N ARG A 895 -8.66 20.02 -10.72
CA ARG A 895 -9.91 19.31 -11.05
C ARG A 895 -9.98 18.94 -12.54
N GLU A 896 -9.71 19.90 -13.42
CA GLU A 896 -9.76 19.70 -14.86
C GLU A 896 -8.62 18.84 -15.39
N ARG A 897 -7.39 19.02 -14.88
CA ARG A 897 -6.26 18.19 -15.27
C ARG A 897 -6.46 16.72 -14.90
N ARG A 898 -7.03 16.40 -13.73
CA ARG A 898 -7.31 14.99 -13.35
C ARG A 898 -8.32 14.31 -14.28
N ARG A 899 -9.36 15.03 -14.73
CA ARG A 899 -10.32 14.55 -15.75
C ARG A 899 -9.60 14.26 -17.07
N ARG A 900 -8.80 15.22 -17.55
CA ARG A 900 -8.00 15.10 -18.79
C ARG A 900 -6.97 13.96 -18.72
N MET A 901 -6.32 13.76 -17.58
CA MET A 901 -5.39 12.65 -17.34
C MET A 901 -6.10 11.29 -17.43
N ALA A 902 -7.30 11.17 -16.85
CA ALA A 902 -8.12 9.96 -16.94
C ALA A 902 -8.55 9.64 -18.38
N ASP A 903 -8.91 10.67 -19.16
CA ASP A 903 -9.21 10.50 -20.60
C ASP A 903 -7.99 10.04 -21.40
N ILE A 904 -6.79 10.58 -21.14
CA ILE A 904 -5.54 10.14 -21.79
C ILE A 904 -5.23 8.66 -21.49
N ILE A 905 -5.37 8.24 -20.22
CA ILE A 905 -5.22 6.83 -19.81
C ILE A 905 -6.23 5.95 -20.56
N ARG A 906 -7.48 6.41 -20.69
CA ARG A 906 -8.55 5.69 -21.41
C ARG A 906 -8.26 5.52 -22.90
N VAL A 907 -7.73 6.54 -23.57
CA VAL A 907 -7.37 6.47 -24.99
C VAL A 907 -6.23 5.46 -25.20
N ALA A 908 -5.17 5.53 -24.39
CA ALA A 908 -4.07 4.57 -24.45
C ALA A 908 -4.54 3.11 -24.22
N PHE A 909 -5.40 2.88 -23.22
CA PHE A 909 -5.95 1.55 -22.93
C PHE A 909 -6.75 0.96 -24.11
N ARG A 910 -7.48 1.80 -24.87
CA ARG A 910 -8.18 1.38 -26.09
C ARG A 910 -7.23 1.06 -27.24
N GLN A 911 -6.25 1.93 -27.49
CA GLN A 911 -5.25 1.73 -28.54
C GLN A 911 -4.48 0.42 -28.37
N LEU A 912 -4.15 0.04 -27.13
CA LEU A 912 -3.51 -1.25 -26.81
C LEU A 912 -4.41 -2.47 -27.13
N GLY A 913 -5.74 -2.30 -27.10
CA GLY A 913 -6.72 -3.37 -27.34
C GLY A 913 -7.04 -3.68 -28.80
N GLY A 914 -6.29 -3.15 -29.77
CA GLY A 914 -6.57 -3.38 -31.18
C GLY A 914 -7.68 -2.47 -31.76
N GLU A 915 -7.91 -1.31 -31.17
CA GLU A 915 -8.72 -0.20 -31.71
C GLU A 915 -7.85 0.95 -32.30
N PRO A 916 -6.87 0.72 -33.22
CA PRO A 916 -5.95 1.77 -33.67
C PRO A 916 -6.63 2.85 -34.53
N ASP A 917 -7.67 2.46 -35.27
CA ASP A 917 -8.48 3.35 -36.12
C ASP A 917 -9.80 3.78 -35.47
N ALA A 918 -10.02 3.46 -34.18
CA ALA A 918 -11.11 4.11 -33.46
C ALA A 918 -10.87 5.62 -33.54
N PRO A 919 -11.87 6.43 -33.98
CA PRO A 919 -11.68 7.87 -34.04
C PRO A 919 -11.22 8.27 -32.64
N PRO A 920 -10.10 9.02 -32.50
CA PRO A 920 -9.65 9.41 -31.19
C PRO A 920 -10.86 10.00 -30.49
N LEU A 921 -11.10 9.55 -29.25
CA LEU A 921 -11.83 10.38 -28.29
C LEU A 921 -10.95 11.61 -28.16
N THR A 922 -11.15 12.51 -29.11
CA THR A 922 -10.54 13.80 -29.31
C THR A 922 -11.31 14.60 -28.30
N PRO A 923 -10.86 14.66 -27.04
CA PRO A 923 -11.69 15.20 -25.99
C PRO A 923 -11.96 16.67 -26.39
N PRO A 924 -13.10 17.30 -26.06
CA PRO A 924 -13.60 18.47 -26.80
C PRO A 924 -12.62 19.64 -27.04
N TRP A 925 -11.56 19.74 -26.23
CA TRP A 925 -10.42 20.66 -26.29
C TRP A 925 -9.27 20.26 -27.25
N PHE A 926 -9.42 19.19 -28.03
CA PHE A 926 -8.36 18.54 -28.83
C PHE A 926 -8.70 18.64 -30.35
N LEU A 927 -9.83 19.25 -30.69
CA LEU A 927 -10.28 19.53 -32.06
C LEU A 927 -9.65 20.83 -32.60
N PRO A 928 -8.96 20.81 -33.76
CA PRO A 928 -8.56 22.03 -34.44
C PRO A 928 -9.77 22.93 -34.73
N GLY A 929 -9.70 24.20 -34.35
CA GLY A 929 -10.83 25.14 -34.43
C GLY A 929 -11.79 25.12 -33.23
N ALA A 930 -11.57 24.28 -32.21
CA ALA A 930 -12.28 24.41 -30.93
C ALA A 930 -12.09 25.80 -30.31
N GLU A 931 -10.91 26.42 -30.49
CA GLU A 931 -10.60 27.82 -30.15
C GLU A 931 -11.70 28.78 -30.63
N ALA A 932 -12.12 28.67 -31.90
CA ALA A 932 -13.14 29.53 -32.50
C ALA A 932 -14.55 29.23 -31.98
N VAL A 933 -14.82 27.99 -31.56
CA VAL A 933 -16.10 27.61 -30.92
C VAL A 933 -16.14 28.15 -29.49
N TRP A 934 -15.06 28.01 -28.72
CA TRP A 934 -14.96 28.54 -27.35
C TRP A 934 -14.95 30.07 -27.32
N GLN A 935 -14.21 30.73 -28.21
CA GLN A 935 -14.32 32.18 -28.39
C GLN A 935 -15.75 32.59 -28.71
N ARG A 936 -16.44 31.88 -29.62
CA ARG A 936 -17.83 32.24 -29.97
C ARG A 936 -18.82 31.97 -28.84
N ILE A 937 -18.57 30.98 -27.98
CA ILE A 937 -19.32 30.76 -26.73
C ILE A 937 -19.10 31.94 -25.77
N VAL A 938 -17.86 32.34 -25.50
CA VAL A 938 -17.51 33.47 -24.63
C VAL A 938 -18.04 34.81 -25.17
N GLU A 939 -18.01 35.02 -26.49
CA GLU A 939 -18.60 36.20 -27.13
C GLU A 939 -20.13 36.21 -27.03
N THR A 940 -20.77 35.06 -27.21
CA THR A 940 -22.24 34.91 -27.07
C THR A 940 -22.68 35.10 -25.62
N GLU A 941 -21.92 34.57 -24.66
CA GLU A 941 -22.15 34.78 -23.23
C GLU A 941 -21.99 36.26 -22.86
N ARG A 942 -20.93 36.93 -23.34
CA ARG A 942 -20.71 38.36 -23.14
C ARG A 942 -21.85 39.20 -23.76
N ALA A 943 -22.34 38.83 -24.94
CA ALA A 943 -23.48 39.47 -25.57
C ALA A 943 -24.78 39.27 -24.78
N LEU A 944 -25.05 38.05 -24.29
CA LEU A 944 -26.18 37.74 -23.42
C LEU A 944 -26.12 38.51 -22.09
N ARG A 945 -24.95 38.56 -21.44
CA ARG A 945 -24.72 39.38 -20.24
C ARG A 945 -24.98 40.87 -20.54
N GLY A 946 -24.60 41.38 -21.71
CA GLY A 946 -24.93 42.73 -22.18
C GLY A 946 -26.44 42.97 -22.31
N VAL A 947 -27.16 42.08 -23.01
CA VAL A 947 -28.63 42.15 -23.15
C VAL A 947 -29.34 42.06 -21.79
N VAL A 948 -28.87 41.22 -20.87
CA VAL A 948 -29.41 41.13 -19.51
C VAL A 948 -29.19 42.45 -18.75
N ARG A 949 -28.01 43.10 -18.87
CA ARG A 949 -27.76 44.43 -18.29
C ARG A 949 -28.69 45.49 -18.87
N GLU A 950 -28.88 45.54 -20.19
CA GLU A 950 -29.78 46.50 -20.85
C GLU A 950 -31.24 46.30 -20.41
N VAL A 951 -31.72 45.06 -20.37
CA VAL A 951 -33.08 44.72 -19.90
C VAL A 951 -33.26 45.07 -18.41
N TYR A 952 -32.27 44.82 -17.56
CA TYR A 952 -32.32 45.20 -16.14
C TYR A 952 -32.27 46.71 -15.95
N ALA A 953 -31.40 47.43 -16.66
CA ALA A 953 -31.31 48.89 -16.59
C ALA A 953 -32.60 49.56 -17.08
N ALA A 954 -33.19 49.07 -18.17
CA ALA A 954 -34.47 49.57 -18.70
C ALA A 954 -35.67 49.30 -17.78
N ARG A 955 -35.64 48.19 -17.01
CA ARG A 955 -36.77 47.79 -16.15
C ARG A 955 -36.66 48.24 -14.69
N PHE A 956 -35.45 48.42 -14.18
CA PHE A 956 -35.17 48.70 -12.75
C PHE A 956 -34.23 49.89 -12.51
N GLY A 957 -33.82 50.60 -13.57
CA GLY A 957 -32.97 51.79 -13.51
C GLY A 957 -31.47 51.49 -13.39
N GLU A 958 -30.62 52.47 -13.75
CA GLU A 958 -29.15 52.30 -13.73
C GLU A 958 -28.59 51.87 -12.37
N ALA A 959 -29.20 52.30 -11.26
CA ALA A 959 -28.76 51.93 -9.92
C ALA A 959 -28.89 50.41 -9.66
N ALA A 960 -29.82 49.71 -10.31
CA ALA A 960 -29.93 48.26 -10.23
C ALA A 960 -28.84 47.55 -11.04
N ALA A 961 -28.51 48.07 -12.23
CA ALA A 961 -27.43 47.53 -13.06
C ALA A 961 -26.06 47.69 -12.38
N ARG A 962 -25.80 48.85 -11.74
CA ARG A 962 -24.55 49.07 -10.98
C ARG A 962 -24.40 48.13 -9.79
N ARG A 963 -25.48 47.84 -9.03
CA ARG A 963 -25.45 46.84 -7.94
C ARG A 963 -25.10 45.43 -8.41
N ILE A 964 -25.46 45.05 -9.64
CA ILE A 964 -25.03 43.77 -10.23
C ILE A 964 -23.53 43.82 -10.55
N GLU A 965 -23.03 44.94 -11.07
CA GLU A 965 -21.61 45.16 -11.37
C GLU A 965 -20.74 45.19 -10.10
N ASP A 966 -21.25 45.80 -9.01
CA ASP A 966 -20.64 45.83 -7.67
C ASP A 966 -20.65 44.46 -6.96
N ALA A 967 -21.50 43.52 -7.40
CA ALA A 967 -21.55 42.15 -6.91
C ALA A 967 -20.60 41.19 -7.66
N LEU A 968 -20.03 41.61 -8.80
CA LEU A 968 -19.09 40.78 -9.58
C LEU A 968 -17.68 40.79 -8.94
N PRO A 969 -16.89 39.70 -9.08
CA PRO A 969 -15.48 39.69 -8.68
C PRO A 969 -14.65 40.77 -9.39
N GLU A 970 -13.61 41.27 -8.73
CA GLU A 970 -12.85 42.45 -9.17
C GLU A 970 -12.26 42.31 -10.60
N ARG A 971 -11.74 41.12 -10.96
CA ARG A 971 -11.24 40.80 -12.32
C ARG A 971 -12.33 40.90 -13.42
N GLU A 972 -13.61 40.71 -13.10
CA GLU A 972 -14.73 40.84 -14.06
C GLU A 972 -15.17 42.30 -14.25
N ARG A 973 -14.87 43.20 -13.29
CA ARG A 973 -15.12 44.64 -13.42
C ARG A 973 -14.09 45.29 -14.34
N GLU A 974 -12.80 45.00 -14.15
CA GLU A 974 -11.70 45.55 -14.96
C GLU A 974 -11.86 45.22 -16.45
N SER A 975 -12.25 43.98 -16.76
CA SER A 975 -12.48 43.51 -18.13
C SER A 975 -13.74 44.09 -18.78
N SER A 976 -14.68 44.65 -17.99
CA SER A 976 -15.86 45.38 -18.50
C SER A 976 -15.52 46.83 -18.90
N HIS A 977 -14.54 47.48 -18.25
CA HIS A 977 -14.19 48.88 -18.53
C HIS A 977 -13.14 49.10 -19.64
N ALA A 978 -12.35 48.08 -19.99
CA ALA A 978 -11.18 48.24 -20.88
C ALA A 978 -11.46 48.58 -22.36
N ARG A 979 -12.73 48.67 -22.82
CA ARG A 979 -13.07 48.92 -24.24
C ARG A 979 -14.25 49.87 -24.53
N SER A 980 -14.71 50.67 -23.56
CA SER A 980 -15.74 51.70 -23.83
C SER A 980 -15.21 52.97 -24.52
N GLY A 981 -13.89 53.05 -24.78
CA GLY A 981 -13.25 54.21 -25.42
C GLY A 981 -13.27 54.17 -26.96
N ARG A 982 -13.93 55.17 -27.56
CA ARG A 982 -13.97 55.55 -29.01
C ARG A 982 -14.77 54.65 -29.97
N ALA A 983 -16.02 55.04 -30.20
CA ALA A 983 -16.68 54.87 -31.50
C ALA A 983 -16.40 56.12 -32.39
N PRO A 984 -16.07 55.98 -33.68
CA PRO A 984 -15.97 57.12 -34.60
C PRO A 984 -17.35 57.65 -35.00
N SER A 985 -17.50 58.97 -35.13
CA SER A 985 -18.75 59.61 -35.52
C SER A 985 -19.18 59.27 -36.95
N VAL A 986 -20.38 58.71 -37.13
CA VAL A 986 -20.99 58.49 -38.45
C VAL A 986 -21.50 59.81 -39.02
N ARG A 987 -20.81 60.38 -40.02
CA ARG A 987 -21.38 61.39 -40.91
C ARG A 987 -22.09 60.72 -42.08
N ARG A 988 -23.41 60.88 -42.16
CA ARG A 988 -24.19 60.61 -43.38
C ARG A 988 -23.72 61.55 -44.51
N ARG A 989 -23.48 61.02 -45.71
CA ARG A 989 -23.76 61.72 -46.97
C ARG A 989 -24.10 60.72 -48.09
N SER A 990 -24.83 61.24 -49.08
CA SER A 990 -25.61 60.52 -50.08
C SER A 990 -24.84 60.19 -51.36
N ALA A 991 -25.31 59.13 -52.03
CA ALA A 991 -25.27 58.81 -53.46
C ALA A 991 -24.48 59.71 -54.44
N SER A 992 -23.67 59.08 -55.31
CA SER A 992 -23.98 59.00 -56.77
C SER A 992 -22.91 58.25 -57.60
N SER A 993 -23.40 57.34 -58.47
CA SER A 993 -22.96 57.09 -59.86
C SER A 993 -21.50 56.77 -60.30
N THR A 994 -21.45 55.78 -61.20
CA THR A 994 -20.68 55.70 -62.48
C THR A 994 -19.25 55.14 -62.60
N THR A 995 -19.14 54.25 -63.61
CA THR A 995 -18.04 54.01 -64.58
C THR A 995 -16.74 53.28 -64.20
N SER A 996 -16.77 51.98 -64.50
CA SER A 996 -16.03 51.30 -65.59
C SER A 996 -14.52 51.00 -65.53
N THR A 997 -14.20 49.86 -66.17
CA THR A 997 -12.92 49.47 -66.82
C THR A 997 -11.68 49.24 -65.94
N SER A 998 -10.78 48.27 -66.19
CA SER A 998 -10.82 47.00 -66.98
C SER A 998 -9.44 46.32 -66.91
N VAL A 999 -9.32 45.12 -67.52
CA VAL A 999 -8.09 44.51 -68.08
C VAL A 999 -7.20 43.66 -67.14
N SER A 1000 -7.32 42.34 -67.41
CA SER A 1000 -6.32 41.25 -67.47
C SER A 1000 -5.36 40.91 -66.31
N TYR A 1001 -5.30 39.61 -66.02
CA TYR A 1001 -4.13 38.96 -65.42
C TYR A 1001 -3.96 37.53 -65.96
N ARG A 1002 -2.90 37.30 -66.73
CA ARG A 1002 -2.25 36.03 -67.20
C ARG A 1002 -1.48 36.32 -68.52
N PRO A 1003 -0.50 35.50 -68.97
CA PRO A 1003 -0.18 34.14 -68.51
C PRO A 1003 1.33 33.78 -68.36
N SER A 1004 1.58 32.60 -67.75
CA SER A 1004 2.69 31.67 -68.08
C SER A 1004 4.14 32.15 -67.79
N CYS A 1005 5.21 31.33 -67.79
CA CYS A 1005 5.35 29.87 -67.96
C CYS A 1005 6.72 29.42 -67.39
N SER A 1006 6.88 28.17 -66.94
CA SER A 1006 7.79 27.22 -67.62
C SER A 1006 7.82 25.84 -66.93
N ARG A 1007 8.21 24.84 -67.73
CA ARG A 1007 8.21 23.40 -67.43
C ARG A 1007 9.57 22.97 -66.86
N ARG A 1008 9.60 21.82 -66.16
CA ARG A 1008 10.42 20.65 -66.58
C ARG A 1008 10.00 19.33 -65.91
N THR A 1009 9.22 18.55 -66.67
CA THR A 1009 9.39 17.12 -67.03
C THR A 1009 10.15 16.11 -66.15
N SER A 1010 9.64 14.87 -66.24
CA SER A 1010 10.25 13.56 -65.91
C SER A 1010 10.05 13.12 -64.45
N GLY A 1011 9.46 11.96 -64.12
CA GLY A 1011 9.29 10.69 -64.83
C GLY A 1011 9.91 9.58 -63.94
N ARG A 1012 9.45 8.33 -63.86
CA ARG A 1012 8.50 7.56 -64.68
C ARG A 1012 8.13 6.26 -63.91
N MET A 1013 6.86 5.78 -64.03
CA MET A 1013 6.46 4.37 -64.35
C MET A 1013 6.91 3.17 -63.47
N LEU A 1014 6.30 1.95 -63.48
CA LEU A 1014 5.13 1.28 -64.11
C LEU A 1014 4.65 0.22 -63.07
N VAL A 1015 3.35 0.03 -62.78
CA VAL A 1015 2.39 -0.89 -63.43
C VAL A 1015 2.78 -2.38 -63.47
N GLY A 1016 1.89 -3.22 -62.95
CA GLY A 1016 1.68 -4.61 -63.34
C GLY A 1016 0.16 -4.90 -63.35
N ALA A 1017 -0.39 -5.26 -64.51
CA ALA A 1017 -1.83 -5.46 -64.71
C ALA A 1017 -2.17 -6.93 -64.95
N SER A 1018 -3.43 -7.36 -64.74
CA SER A 1018 -3.98 -8.56 -65.40
C SER A 1018 -5.52 -8.65 -65.34
N ALA A 1019 -6.07 -9.32 -66.36
CA ALA A 1019 -7.41 -9.89 -66.50
C ALA A 1019 -8.63 -8.93 -66.60
N GLY A 1020 -9.52 -9.25 -67.53
CA GLY A 1020 -10.74 -8.46 -67.75
C GLY A 1020 -11.94 -9.25 -68.26
N HIS A 1021 -12.98 -8.46 -68.53
CA HIS A 1021 -14.05 -8.63 -69.54
C HIS A 1021 -15.14 -9.72 -69.43
N ARG A 1022 -16.35 -9.20 -69.15
CA ARG A 1022 -17.63 -9.31 -69.90
C ARG A 1022 -18.29 -10.71 -69.94
N THR A 1023 -19.55 -10.90 -69.49
CA THR A 1023 -20.83 -10.28 -69.93
C THR A 1023 -21.96 -10.58 -68.88
N ARG A 1024 -23.24 -10.14 -68.94
CA ARG A 1024 -24.07 -9.32 -69.86
C ARG A 1024 -25.26 -8.66 -69.10
N SER A 1025 -25.84 -7.60 -69.70
CA SER A 1025 -27.26 -7.13 -69.68
C SER A 1025 -28.28 -7.73 -68.67
N ASN A 1026 -29.03 -6.94 -67.89
CA ASN A 1026 -30.11 -6.04 -68.37
C ASN A 1026 -30.43 -4.95 -67.31
N GLY A 1027 -31.05 -3.83 -67.71
CA GLY A 1027 -31.30 -2.70 -66.80
C GLY A 1027 -32.77 -2.25 -66.75
N SER A 1028 -33.05 -1.18 -65.98
CA SER A 1028 -33.96 -0.09 -66.40
C SER A 1028 -34.00 1.09 -65.41
N LYS A 1029 -34.30 2.29 -65.95
CA LYS A 1029 -34.86 3.49 -65.29
C LYS A 1029 -33.98 4.28 -64.28
N LEU A 1030 -33.38 5.36 -64.80
CA LEU A 1030 -33.28 6.66 -64.11
C LEU A 1030 -34.66 7.35 -64.04
N PRO A 1031 -34.91 8.26 -63.08
CA PRO A 1031 -34.77 9.68 -63.46
C PRO A 1031 -34.14 10.61 -62.39
N SER A 1032 -33.51 11.66 -62.92
CA SER A 1032 -33.13 12.96 -62.34
C SER A 1032 -33.59 13.35 -60.91
N ALA A 1033 -32.65 13.86 -60.10
CA ALA A 1033 -32.91 14.89 -59.09
C ALA A 1033 -31.75 15.91 -59.01
N ARG A 1034 -32.08 17.18 -58.75
CA ARG A 1034 -31.13 18.31 -58.76
C ARG A 1034 -30.40 18.43 -57.42
N LEU A 1035 -29.11 18.75 -57.46
CA LEU A 1035 -28.33 19.13 -56.26
C LEU A 1035 -28.79 20.48 -55.70
N ARG A 1036 -29.17 20.49 -54.42
CA ARG A 1036 -29.07 21.64 -53.51
C ARG A 1036 -28.41 21.15 -52.21
N PRO A 1037 -27.47 21.89 -51.61
CA PRO A 1037 -26.88 21.49 -50.33
C PRO A 1037 -27.91 21.68 -49.20
N SER A 1038 -28.16 20.64 -48.43
CA SER A 1038 -28.91 20.72 -47.17
C SER A 1038 -27.93 20.79 -46.00
N ALA A 1039 -28.15 21.72 -45.08
CA ALA A 1039 -27.35 21.83 -43.87
C ALA A 1039 -27.64 20.66 -42.93
N THR A 1040 -26.62 19.87 -42.60
CA THR A 1040 -26.69 18.78 -41.63
C THR A 1040 -27.01 19.33 -40.24
N ARG A 1041 -28.14 18.92 -39.67
CA ARG A 1041 -28.48 19.20 -38.27
C ARG A 1041 -27.63 18.33 -37.34
N LEU A 1042 -27.17 18.91 -36.23
CA LEU A 1042 -26.46 18.18 -35.17
C LEU A 1042 -27.34 17.08 -34.52
N PRO A 1043 -26.74 15.99 -34.01
CA PRO A 1043 -27.46 14.91 -33.34
C PRO A 1043 -28.24 15.37 -32.10
N THR A 1044 -29.37 14.72 -31.83
CA THR A 1044 -30.32 15.06 -30.76
C THR A 1044 -29.70 15.03 -29.36
N SER A 1045 -28.71 14.14 -29.12
CA SER A 1045 -27.97 14.05 -27.85
C SER A 1045 -27.23 15.35 -27.50
N VAL A 1046 -26.66 16.03 -28.49
CA VAL A 1046 -25.94 17.31 -28.28
C VAL A 1046 -26.90 18.43 -27.86
N ARG A 1047 -28.14 18.42 -28.39
CA ARG A 1047 -29.17 19.39 -28.00
C ARG A 1047 -29.65 19.19 -26.56
N LEU A 1048 -29.85 17.94 -26.15
CA LEU A 1048 -30.32 17.62 -24.79
C LEU A 1048 -29.28 17.99 -23.73
N SER A 1049 -27.99 17.72 -23.98
CA SER A 1049 -26.91 18.13 -23.07
C SER A 1049 -26.78 19.66 -22.93
N ALA A 1050 -26.97 20.40 -24.03
CA ALA A 1050 -26.99 21.87 -23.98
C ALA A 1050 -28.19 22.39 -23.17
N ILE A 1051 -29.39 21.85 -23.39
CA ILE A 1051 -30.61 22.25 -22.65
C ILE A 1051 -30.48 21.95 -21.15
N ALA A 1052 -29.86 20.83 -20.77
CA ALA A 1052 -29.62 20.50 -19.36
C ALA A 1052 -28.62 21.45 -18.67
N PHE A 1053 -27.66 22.01 -19.41
CA PHE A 1053 -26.74 23.05 -18.92
C PHE A 1053 -27.46 24.40 -18.75
N PHE A 1054 -28.32 24.78 -19.70
CA PHE A 1054 -29.15 25.98 -19.65
C PHE A 1054 -30.30 25.95 -18.62
N ALA A 1055 -30.57 24.80 -17.98
CA ALA A 1055 -31.60 24.67 -16.94
C ALA A 1055 -31.05 24.79 -15.51
N ARG A 1056 -29.73 25.00 -15.34
CA ARG A 1056 -29.04 25.12 -14.04
C ARG A 1056 -28.32 26.45 -13.81
N ALA A 1057 -28.42 27.38 -14.77
CA ALA A 1057 -27.93 28.76 -14.71
C ALA A 1057 -29.11 29.71 -14.92
#